data_AF-A0A6B3ML76-F1
#
_entry.id   AF-A0A6B3ML76-F1
#
_cell.length_a   1.000
_cell.length_b   1.000
_cell.length_c   1.000
_cell.angle_alpha   90.00
_cell.angle_beta   90.00
_cell.angle_gamma   90.00
#
_symmetry.space_group_name_H-M   'P 1'
#
loop_
_entity.id
_entity.type
_entity.pdbx_description
1 polymer ?
#
loop_
_entity_poly.entity_id
_entity_poly.type
_entity_poly.pdbx_seq_one_letter_code
_entity_poly.pdbx_strand_id
1 'polypeptide(L)'
;MNPAGIIFGAGARINVPASFTATTATGIGFEDGNWFDAFGDNNNYQNLIGDPTSFAFDLAQQRSIINAGELEVPDNSTIALIGGSVINTGQVKAPGGNITIAAVPGESLVKISQSGNLLNLEIDPPRTPNGQPLITALDIPELLTGQAQGIETGLSANSNGTVQLTDSGTTVPTETGTTIVSGTLDVSSPELRRRSVTVLGDRIAVINATIDSSGGNGGQVWIGKHPQDNPDNVNLNANRTFVSGDSLIKADGEAADRDGGRVTVWSEETTAFYGEITARGAGEQTSLSPLSPDAGTVEISSQQTLIFDGTKVDVTAPLGENGTITFDHNNISIVPGTGIAGQQLADNPLGFDVMEILSGDGGTSGFTLGANALEQVLGNIVLNTSNDITAPNVSLNFSGDITINGVNVTLGDIKTNGGAITITASEALSTEELNSSTTVGKGGDVTLDGDNIQVSWINAQGGIDGKGGNVEITTEGFFRATGTFDTLIEGKETAVSIATVGGDGGGKITISHGGNGQTPFEVGNSITNGTEGAISTGDSTILPPESFLTSTSSDSGDIEINTGEPSSNATSAGQAMATNLLGNSSTSAGQAMATNLLGNSSTSAGQAMAEDVISNSTSQGQAMAEDVISNSTSQGQAMATNPYSNPANIFPSRPQLYQYSLEFLPILTQPKPQAIAPKTEYTQINHKNTKLEPNYNLKNLEFVNFPPKSNLINIYYNQPAPQTIAEITNTNSTNISQSLAQSVPQQVTSKSSKSTLEAEADVKQLEGGFTYAFEKHLGISNTPIVTLEEAQAHLRQIENITGLKPALIYLFFKPEFKPETTKGNLVNSKGLTSTKPERERTENRQKTRSHWQENLDTQLELLVVTASGAVIRKQVQGATRSQVLSVAREFHRSITNLESANVYLPLAQQLYRWLIDPVEQELKAQKINNLAFIMDVGLRSLPMAALHDGTGFLVERYSLGLMPTLSLTNMNYVDIRKFQVLAMGASQFKNKNPLPAVPVELSMVTEQLWSGKALLNEAFTVANLIKARASQPFGIVHLATHSEFLAGKPSNSYIQLWDTKLQLNQLPKLGLSKPKVELLVLSACRTALGDEQAELGFAGLAVLAGVKSALGSLWYVSDEGTLGLMTTFYEKLQQLPVKAEAIRKAQLNLLRGTVRLERGQLVTDQGSFPLPPALAKLPDVELRHPYYWSAFTLIGNPW
;
A
#
# COMPACT_ATOMS: atom_id res chain seq x y z
N MET A 1 -9.28 -17.85 30.48
CA MET A 1 -10.02 -18.15 29.23
C MET A 1 -11.52 -18.15 29.50
N ASN A 2 -12.32 -17.51 28.65
CA ASN A 2 -13.78 -17.62 28.61
C ASN A 2 -14.29 -17.32 27.18
N PRO A 3 -14.71 -18.31 26.39
CA PRO A 3 -15.19 -18.09 25.02
C PRO A 3 -16.45 -17.23 24.92
N ALA A 4 -17.21 -17.09 26.02
CA ALA A 4 -18.43 -16.28 26.07
C ALA A 4 -18.16 -14.75 26.14
N GLY A 5 -16.90 -14.32 26.29
CA GLY A 5 -16.52 -12.92 26.47
C GLY A 5 -16.12 -12.61 27.91
N ILE A 6 -15.44 -11.47 28.11
CA ILE A 6 -14.93 -11.04 29.43
C ILE A 6 -15.19 -9.55 29.60
N ILE A 7 -15.74 -9.14 30.74
CA ILE A 7 -15.93 -7.72 31.08
C ILE A 7 -15.31 -7.45 32.45
N PHE A 8 -14.30 -6.59 32.48
CA PHE A 8 -13.79 -5.96 33.69
C PHE A 8 -14.41 -4.56 33.76
N GLY A 9 -15.45 -4.37 34.59
CA GLY A 9 -16.07 -3.05 34.81
C GLY A 9 -15.18 -2.12 35.63
N ALA A 10 -15.53 -0.83 35.73
CA ALA A 10 -14.70 0.21 36.37
C ALA A 10 -14.17 -0.10 37.79
N GLY A 11 -14.90 -0.90 38.58
CA GLY A 11 -14.47 -1.33 39.92
C GLY A 11 -13.57 -2.57 39.95
N ALA A 12 -13.24 -3.17 38.80
CA ALA A 12 -12.44 -4.39 38.72
C ALA A 12 -10.95 -4.11 38.96
N ARG A 13 -10.30 -5.00 39.70
CA ARG A 13 -8.86 -5.00 39.97
C ARG A 13 -8.30 -6.41 39.88
N ILE A 14 -7.05 -6.52 39.45
CA ILE A 14 -6.28 -7.76 39.52
C ILE A 14 -5.43 -7.75 40.80
N ASN A 15 -5.28 -8.91 41.43
CA ASN A 15 -4.40 -9.13 42.57
C ASN A 15 -3.90 -10.58 42.51
N VAL A 16 -2.97 -10.83 41.60
CA VAL A 16 -2.29 -12.12 41.43
C VAL A 16 -0.77 -11.90 41.47
N PRO A 17 0.02 -12.80 42.09
CA PRO A 17 1.46 -12.60 42.27
C PRO A 17 2.29 -13.03 41.05
N ALA A 18 1.78 -12.82 39.83
CA ALA A 18 2.33 -13.35 38.59
C ALA A 18 1.77 -12.61 37.35
N SER A 19 2.25 -12.99 36.16
CA SER A 19 1.63 -12.63 34.88
C SER A 19 0.16 -13.07 34.79
N PHE A 20 -0.63 -12.35 34.00
CA PHE A 20 -2.06 -12.59 33.81
C PHE A 20 -2.44 -12.67 32.34
N THR A 21 -3.36 -13.56 31.98
CA THR A 21 -3.90 -13.64 30.62
C THR A 21 -5.42 -13.85 30.61
N ALA A 22 -6.14 -12.86 30.07
CA ALA A 22 -7.53 -12.99 29.70
C ALA A 22 -7.62 -13.34 28.20
N THR A 23 -8.46 -14.32 27.86
CA THR A 23 -8.66 -14.69 26.47
C THR A 23 -10.05 -15.26 26.22
N THR A 24 -10.60 -15.01 25.03
CA THR A 24 -11.84 -15.65 24.53
C THR A 24 -11.57 -16.84 23.61
N ALA A 25 -10.35 -17.39 23.66
CA ALA A 25 -10.00 -18.68 23.07
C ALA A 25 -10.97 -19.79 23.53
N THR A 26 -11.10 -20.82 22.70
CA THR A 26 -11.79 -22.08 22.98
C THR A 26 -10.84 -23.15 23.52
N GLY A 27 -9.53 -23.03 23.33
CA GLY A 27 -8.54 -23.93 23.92
C GLY A 27 -7.21 -23.23 24.22
N ILE A 28 -6.47 -23.76 25.20
CA ILE A 28 -5.08 -23.38 25.51
C ILE A 28 -4.16 -24.58 25.26
N GLY A 29 -3.16 -24.42 24.41
CA GLY A 29 -2.12 -25.42 24.16
C GLY A 29 -0.95 -25.25 25.12
N PHE A 30 -0.29 -26.37 25.45
CA PHE A 30 0.90 -26.47 26.30
C PHE A 30 2.00 -27.27 25.57
N GLU A 31 3.12 -27.55 26.26
CA GLU A 31 4.17 -28.43 25.74
C GLU A 31 3.67 -29.88 25.53
N ASP A 32 4.44 -30.67 24.76
CA ASP A 32 4.13 -32.04 24.31
C ASP A 32 2.77 -32.22 23.61
N GLY A 33 2.12 -31.12 23.16
CA GLY A 33 0.84 -31.15 22.45
C GLY A 33 -0.37 -31.38 23.36
N ASN A 34 -0.26 -31.08 24.65
CA ASN A 34 -1.37 -31.15 25.59
C ASN A 34 -2.27 -29.91 25.46
N TRP A 35 -3.59 -30.08 25.62
CA TRP A 35 -4.59 -29.03 25.45
C TRP A 35 -5.56 -28.94 26.62
N PHE A 36 -5.91 -27.72 26.99
CA PHE A 36 -7.01 -27.38 27.88
C PHE A 36 -8.16 -26.77 27.07
N ASP A 37 -9.20 -27.55 26.84
CA ASP A 37 -10.38 -27.13 26.08
C ASP A 37 -11.41 -26.47 27.00
N ALA A 38 -12.03 -25.38 26.55
CA ALA A 38 -13.12 -24.70 27.26
C ALA A 38 -14.42 -25.53 27.32
N PHE A 39 -14.55 -26.55 26.48
CA PHE A 39 -15.76 -27.34 26.31
C PHE A 39 -15.45 -28.85 26.19
N GLY A 40 -16.20 -29.67 26.93
CA GLY A 40 -16.11 -31.14 26.88
C GLY A 40 -15.35 -31.78 28.04
N ASP A 41 -15.55 -33.10 28.20
CA ASP A 41 -15.11 -33.85 29.38
C ASP A 41 -13.68 -34.44 29.28
N ASN A 42 -12.96 -34.15 28.19
CA ASN A 42 -11.71 -34.82 27.82
C ASN A 42 -10.42 -34.21 28.44
N ASN A 43 -10.54 -33.12 29.19
CA ASN A 43 -9.42 -32.38 29.77
C ASN A 43 -8.59 -33.26 30.75
N ASN A 44 -7.41 -33.71 30.33
CA ASN A 44 -6.48 -34.41 31.22
C ASN A 44 -5.61 -33.43 32.01
N TYR A 45 -6.17 -32.89 33.11
CA TYR A 45 -5.52 -31.92 33.98
C TYR A 45 -4.15 -32.34 34.55
N GLN A 46 -3.80 -33.64 34.55
CA GLN A 46 -2.49 -34.10 35.02
C GLN A 46 -1.34 -33.83 34.02
N ASN A 47 -1.68 -33.54 32.76
CA ASN A 47 -0.71 -33.22 31.70
C ASN A 47 -0.60 -31.72 31.41
N LEU A 48 -1.39 -30.87 32.07
CA LEU A 48 -1.39 -29.41 31.85
C LEU A 48 -0.32 -28.76 32.73
N ILE A 49 0.95 -29.02 32.39
CA ILE A 49 2.14 -28.56 33.12
C ILE A 49 3.03 -27.77 32.16
N GLY A 50 3.46 -26.58 32.59
CA GLY A 50 4.27 -25.65 31.78
C GLY A 50 3.55 -24.33 31.52
N ASP A 51 4.21 -23.43 30.78
CA ASP A 51 3.59 -22.21 30.26
C ASP A 51 2.66 -22.51 29.06
N PRO A 52 1.62 -21.69 28.82
CA PRO A 52 0.85 -21.74 27.58
C PRO A 52 1.72 -21.53 26.33
N THR A 53 1.57 -22.41 25.35
CA THR A 53 2.28 -22.36 24.05
C THR A 53 1.36 -22.00 22.88
N SER A 54 0.03 -22.03 23.05
CA SER A 54 -0.96 -21.67 22.01
C SER A 54 -2.33 -21.29 22.57
N PHE A 55 -3.12 -20.58 21.76
CA PHE A 55 -4.55 -20.32 21.94
C PHE A 55 -5.33 -20.70 20.67
N ALA A 56 -6.34 -21.56 20.79
CA ALA A 56 -7.24 -21.91 19.70
C ALA A 56 -8.53 -21.06 19.76
N PHE A 57 -9.04 -20.62 18.62
CA PHE A 57 -10.24 -19.78 18.50
C PHE A 57 -11.20 -20.36 17.45
N ASP A 58 -11.96 -21.38 17.87
CA ASP A 58 -12.76 -22.23 16.97
C ASP A 58 -14.15 -21.66 16.64
N LEU A 59 -14.47 -20.47 17.16
CA LEU A 59 -15.78 -19.82 16.98
C LEU A 59 -15.73 -18.81 15.82
N ALA A 60 -16.54 -19.07 14.79
CA ALA A 60 -16.74 -18.14 13.67
C ALA A 60 -17.35 -16.78 14.08
N GLN A 61 -17.97 -16.69 15.26
CA GLN A 61 -18.28 -15.43 15.95
C GLN A 61 -17.67 -15.44 17.35
N GLN A 62 -16.40 -15.06 17.42
CA GLN A 62 -15.69 -14.82 18.66
C GLN A 62 -16.36 -13.72 19.51
N ARG A 63 -16.00 -13.64 20.80
CA ARG A 63 -16.56 -12.66 21.75
C ARG A 63 -15.51 -11.65 22.20
N SER A 64 -15.98 -10.57 22.80
CA SER A 64 -15.13 -9.44 23.17
C SER A 64 -14.51 -9.56 24.56
N ILE A 65 -13.35 -8.94 24.75
CA ILE A 65 -12.83 -8.56 26.06
C ILE A 65 -13.03 -7.05 26.20
N ILE A 66 -13.68 -6.61 27.27
CA ILE A 66 -13.83 -5.20 27.63
C ILE A 66 -13.11 -4.97 28.95
N ASN A 67 -12.17 -4.04 29.01
CA ASN A 67 -11.55 -3.56 30.25
C ASN A 67 -11.80 -2.08 30.48
N ALA A 68 -12.62 -1.78 31.50
CA ALA A 68 -12.78 -0.46 32.09
C ALA A 68 -12.16 -0.36 33.51
N GLY A 69 -11.63 -1.45 34.05
CA GLY A 69 -11.04 -1.52 35.39
C GLY A 69 -9.56 -1.18 35.42
N GLU A 70 -8.94 -1.42 36.57
CA GLU A 70 -7.52 -1.17 36.85
C GLU A 70 -6.78 -2.52 36.97
N LEU A 71 -6.26 -3.00 35.85
CA LEU A 71 -5.61 -4.31 35.73
C LEU A 71 -4.11 -4.18 35.97
N GLU A 72 -3.67 -4.33 37.22
CA GLU A 72 -2.25 -4.29 37.60
C GLU A 72 -1.68 -5.69 37.90
N VAL A 73 -0.43 -5.93 37.52
CA VAL A 73 0.38 -7.09 37.93
C VAL A 73 1.71 -6.62 38.57
N PRO A 74 2.39 -7.46 39.37
CA PRO A 74 3.67 -7.10 39.98
C PRO A 74 4.76 -6.80 38.95
N ASP A 75 5.74 -5.98 39.34
CA ASP A 75 6.90 -5.61 38.52
C ASP A 75 7.50 -6.80 37.76
N ASN A 76 7.86 -6.59 36.49
CA ASN A 76 8.41 -7.59 35.57
C ASN A 76 7.43 -8.71 35.14
N SER A 77 6.16 -8.67 35.55
CA SER A 77 5.12 -9.59 35.06
C SER A 77 4.50 -9.11 33.75
N THR A 78 3.72 -9.96 33.06
CA THR A 78 3.07 -9.60 31.78
C THR A 78 1.55 -9.65 31.88
N ILE A 79 0.84 -8.72 31.22
CA ILE A 79 -0.62 -8.80 31.01
C ILE A 79 -0.91 -9.04 29.54
N ALA A 80 -1.73 -10.04 29.23
CA ALA A 80 -2.23 -10.27 27.88
C ALA A 80 -3.77 -10.31 27.85
N LEU A 81 -4.39 -9.50 27.00
CA LEU A 81 -5.82 -9.49 26.70
C LEU A 81 -5.99 -9.91 25.22
N ILE A 82 -6.36 -11.17 24.98
CA ILE A 82 -6.35 -11.78 23.62
C ILE A 82 -7.74 -12.32 23.28
N GLY A 83 -8.54 -11.57 22.52
CA GLY A 83 -9.96 -11.88 22.28
C GLY A 83 -10.42 -11.77 20.83
N GLY A 84 -11.71 -11.98 20.57
CA GLY A 84 -12.29 -11.79 19.23
C GLY A 84 -12.35 -10.33 18.81
N SER A 85 -12.65 -9.45 19.76
CA SER A 85 -12.40 -8.02 19.72
C SER A 85 -11.94 -7.61 21.12
N VAL A 86 -11.04 -6.64 21.26
CA VAL A 86 -10.55 -6.20 22.57
C VAL A 86 -10.71 -4.70 22.71
N ILE A 87 -11.41 -4.26 23.75
CA ILE A 87 -11.70 -2.85 24.01
C ILE A 87 -11.15 -2.50 25.39
N ASN A 88 -10.12 -1.66 25.43
CA ASN A 88 -9.67 -1.02 26.66
C ASN A 88 -10.25 0.39 26.74
N THR A 89 -10.79 0.73 27.91
CA THR A 89 -11.22 2.07 28.35
C THR A 89 -10.67 2.42 29.74
N GLY A 90 -10.20 1.42 30.49
CA GLY A 90 -9.59 1.57 31.82
C GLY A 90 -8.07 1.62 31.77
N GLN A 91 -7.44 1.08 32.81
CA GLN A 91 -5.99 1.02 32.95
C GLN A 91 -5.48 -0.43 32.93
N VAL A 92 -4.36 -0.65 32.25
CA VAL A 92 -3.59 -1.90 32.27
C VAL A 92 -2.15 -1.54 32.63
N LYS A 93 -1.59 -2.18 33.67
CA LYS A 93 -0.31 -1.79 34.26
C LYS A 93 0.57 -3.00 34.57
N ALA A 94 1.78 -3.02 33.99
CA ALA A 94 2.76 -4.10 34.16
C ALA A 94 4.19 -3.52 34.24
N PRO A 95 4.59 -2.90 35.37
CA PRO A 95 5.79 -2.08 35.46
C PRO A 95 7.07 -2.87 35.12
N GLY A 96 7.84 -2.41 34.13
CA GLY A 96 9.05 -3.09 33.68
C GLY A 96 8.81 -4.45 32.99
N GLY A 97 7.55 -4.78 32.71
CA GLY A 97 7.11 -6.02 32.09
C GLY A 97 6.59 -5.82 30.67
N ASN A 98 5.51 -6.52 30.30
CA ASN A 98 4.89 -6.39 28.98
C ASN A 98 3.36 -6.30 29.04
N ILE A 99 2.77 -5.62 28.06
CA ILE A 99 1.32 -5.60 27.81
C ILE A 99 1.07 -6.03 26.36
N THR A 100 0.23 -7.05 26.17
CA THR A 100 -0.25 -7.50 24.85
C THR A 100 -1.77 -7.34 24.76
N ILE A 101 -2.25 -6.46 23.87
CA ILE A 101 -3.66 -6.27 23.55
C ILE A 101 -3.88 -6.77 22.12
N ALA A 102 -4.59 -7.88 21.93
CA ALA A 102 -4.70 -8.53 20.63
C ALA A 102 -6.13 -8.98 20.31
N ALA A 103 -6.67 -8.48 19.20
CA ALA A 103 -7.89 -9.03 18.61
C ALA A 103 -7.54 -10.05 17.52
N VAL A 104 -8.24 -11.17 17.50
CA VAL A 104 -7.99 -12.31 16.62
C VAL A 104 -9.24 -12.56 15.77
N PRO A 105 -9.17 -12.58 14.42
CA PRO A 105 -10.31 -12.95 13.58
C PRO A 105 -10.66 -14.45 13.72
N GLY A 106 -11.90 -14.83 13.37
CA GLY A 106 -12.44 -16.19 13.58
C GLY A 106 -11.65 -17.34 12.91
N GLU A 107 -11.80 -18.55 13.46
CA GLU A 107 -11.21 -19.82 12.96
C GLU A 107 -9.66 -19.83 12.95
N SER A 108 -9.06 -19.53 14.12
CA SER A 108 -7.67 -19.12 14.28
C SER A 108 -6.90 -19.92 15.34
N LEU A 109 -5.72 -20.48 15.03
CA LEU A 109 -4.79 -21.05 16.03
C LEU A 109 -3.57 -20.13 16.22
N VAL A 110 -3.53 -19.39 17.33
CA VAL A 110 -2.43 -18.47 17.68
C VAL A 110 -1.36 -19.19 18.49
N LYS A 111 -0.11 -19.20 18.02
CA LYS A 111 1.06 -19.71 18.75
C LYS A 111 1.72 -18.64 19.61
N ILE A 112 2.38 -19.07 20.68
CA ILE A 112 3.05 -18.24 21.69
C ILE A 112 4.54 -18.58 21.67
N SER A 113 5.43 -17.59 21.64
CA SER A 113 6.90 -17.77 21.62
C SER A 113 7.52 -17.80 23.01
N GLN A 114 6.97 -16.97 23.90
CA GLN A 114 7.41 -16.69 25.27
C GLN A 114 6.15 -16.31 26.05
N SER A 115 6.10 -16.52 27.37
CA SER A 115 4.87 -16.31 28.16
C SER A 115 4.29 -14.87 27.98
N GLY A 116 3.20 -14.76 27.22
CA GLY A 116 2.53 -13.50 26.85
C GLY A 116 2.83 -12.92 25.45
N ASN A 117 3.85 -13.42 24.75
CA ASN A 117 4.26 -12.98 23.40
C ASN A 117 3.75 -13.95 22.32
N LEU A 118 3.01 -13.44 21.34
CA LEU A 118 2.50 -14.23 20.22
C LEU A 118 3.65 -14.57 19.24
N LEU A 119 3.40 -15.46 18.27
CA LEU A 119 4.44 -15.94 17.34
C LEU A 119 3.97 -16.30 15.92
N ASN A 120 2.78 -16.89 15.78
CA ASN A 120 2.25 -17.30 14.47
C ASN A 120 0.74 -17.52 14.52
N LEU A 121 0.08 -17.53 13.36
CA LEU A 121 -1.27 -18.08 13.18
C LEU A 121 -1.25 -19.30 12.25
N GLU A 122 -1.72 -20.44 12.73
CA GLU A 122 -1.98 -21.63 11.93
C GLU A 122 -3.46 -21.78 11.56
N ILE A 123 -3.71 -22.33 10.36
CA ILE A 123 -5.05 -22.44 9.76
C ILE A 123 -5.51 -23.91 9.78
N ASP A 124 -5.69 -24.46 10.99
CA ASP A 124 -6.72 -25.47 11.32
C ASP A 124 -6.62 -25.82 12.82
N PRO A 125 -7.58 -25.43 13.67
CA PRO A 125 -7.57 -25.86 15.06
C PRO A 125 -7.96 -27.36 15.21
N PRO A 126 -7.53 -28.03 16.29
CA PRO A 126 -7.79 -29.45 16.51
C PRO A 126 -9.28 -29.73 16.77
N ARG A 127 -10.00 -30.18 15.74
CA ARG A 127 -11.43 -30.51 15.82
C ARG A 127 -11.64 -31.84 16.55
N THR A 128 -12.82 -32.02 17.15
CA THR A 128 -13.25 -33.34 17.64
C THR A 128 -13.19 -34.40 16.53
N PRO A 129 -13.07 -35.71 16.83
CA PRO A 129 -13.02 -36.77 15.81
C PRO A 129 -14.20 -36.83 14.81
N ASN A 130 -15.28 -36.09 15.09
CA ASN A 130 -16.47 -35.97 14.25
C ASN A 130 -16.58 -34.60 13.54
N GLY A 131 -15.60 -33.70 13.69
CA GLY A 131 -15.48 -32.45 12.92
C GLY A 131 -16.50 -31.34 13.24
N GLN A 132 -17.16 -31.37 14.40
CA GLN A 132 -18.23 -30.44 14.77
C GLN A 132 -17.75 -29.34 15.75
N PRO A 133 -17.95 -28.03 15.46
CA PRO A 133 -17.85 -26.94 16.43
C PRO A 133 -19.14 -26.79 17.27
N LEU A 134 -19.09 -26.03 18.37
CA LEU A 134 -20.17 -25.94 19.36
C LEU A 134 -20.57 -24.49 19.74
N ILE A 135 -21.86 -24.18 19.56
CA ILE A 135 -22.66 -23.06 20.12
C ILE A 135 -22.28 -21.61 19.75
N THR A 136 -23.18 -20.66 20.07
CA THR A 136 -23.14 -19.24 19.68
C THR A 136 -23.56 -18.32 20.85
N ALA A 137 -22.72 -17.33 21.19
CA ALA A 137 -22.97 -16.20 22.12
C ALA A 137 -23.96 -15.12 21.61
N LEU A 138 -24.11 -14.03 22.40
CA LEU A 138 -24.86 -12.80 22.09
C LEU A 138 -23.87 -11.61 21.90
N ASP A 139 -24.26 -10.59 21.12
CA ASP A 139 -23.36 -9.53 20.65
C ASP A 139 -23.25 -8.33 21.62
N ILE A 140 -22.23 -7.47 21.44
CA ILE A 140 -21.92 -6.35 22.36
C ILE A 140 -23.12 -5.42 22.62
N PRO A 141 -23.90 -4.97 21.60
CA PRO A 141 -25.06 -4.12 21.84
C PRO A 141 -26.10 -4.81 22.71
N GLU A 142 -26.30 -6.11 22.53
CA GLU A 142 -27.29 -6.91 23.25
C GLU A 142 -26.92 -7.10 24.72
N LEU A 143 -25.62 -7.23 25.03
CA LEU A 143 -25.10 -7.22 26.41
C LEU A 143 -25.32 -5.86 27.08
N LEU A 144 -25.04 -4.76 26.38
CA LEU A 144 -25.21 -3.39 26.91
C LEU A 144 -26.69 -3.01 27.08
N THR A 145 -27.59 -3.45 26.19
CA THR A 145 -29.03 -3.12 26.28
C THR A 145 -29.87 -4.12 27.07
N GLY A 146 -29.42 -5.39 27.18
CA GLY A 146 -30.27 -6.49 27.63
C GLY A 146 -30.40 -6.66 29.15
N GLN A 147 -29.30 -6.61 29.90
CA GLN A 147 -29.29 -6.87 31.36
C GLN A 147 -28.29 -6.02 32.18
N ALA A 148 -27.29 -5.38 31.56
CA ALA A 148 -26.13 -4.81 32.27
C ALA A 148 -26.35 -3.45 33.00
N GLN A 149 -27.52 -3.22 33.61
CA GLN A 149 -27.76 -1.99 34.35
C GLN A 149 -26.85 -1.88 35.59
N GLY A 150 -25.94 -0.90 35.57
CA GLY A 150 -25.04 -0.58 36.68
C GLY A 150 -23.59 -1.04 36.53
N ILE A 151 -23.16 -1.51 35.35
CA ILE A 151 -21.73 -1.75 35.05
C ILE A 151 -21.21 -0.60 34.18
N GLU A 152 -20.40 0.27 34.76
CA GLU A 152 -19.66 1.30 34.03
C GLU A 152 -18.51 0.64 33.24
N THR A 153 -18.50 0.88 31.92
CA THR A 153 -17.59 0.23 30.95
C THR A 153 -16.85 1.22 30.04
N GLY A 154 -17.07 2.53 30.19
CA GLY A 154 -16.62 3.54 29.21
C GLY A 154 -17.35 3.47 27.86
N LEU A 155 -18.38 2.63 27.74
CA LEU A 155 -19.17 2.43 26.52
C LEU A 155 -20.64 2.81 26.74
N SER A 156 -21.28 3.32 25.68
CA SER A 156 -22.72 3.56 25.62
C SER A 156 -23.32 2.99 24.33
N ALA A 157 -24.58 2.55 24.38
CA ALA A 157 -25.31 2.03 23.23
C ALA A 157 -26.26 3.10 22.68
N ASN A 158 -26.16 3.37 21.37
CA ASN A 158 -27.00 4.34 20.67
C ASN A 158 -28.38 3.77 20.31
N SER A 159 -29.35 4.65 20.07
CA SER A 159 -30.73 4.29 19.74
C SER A 159 -30.91 3.59 18.39
N ASN A 160 -29.87 3.59 17.55
CA ASN A 160 -29.77 2.84 16.29
C ASN A 160 -29.14 1.45 16.45
N GLY A 161 -28.65 1.09 17.65
CA GLY A 161 -27.99 -0.18 17.94
C GLY A 161 -26.46 -0.17 17.82
N THR A 162 -25.80 0.94 17.46
CA THR A 162 -24.33 1.02 17.51
C THR A 162 -23.83 1.21 18.95
N VAL A 163 -22.55 0.91 19.19
CA VAL A 163 -21.87 1.19 20.46
C VAL A 163 -20.89 2.34 20.24
N GLN A 164 -20.69 3.20 21.23
CA GLN A 164 -19.71 4.28 21.19
C GLN A 164 -18.92 4.39 22.50
N LEU A 165 -17.69 4.90 22.42
CA LEU A 165 -16.93 5.35 23.57
C LEU A 165 -17.63 6.55 24.20
N THR A 166 -17.84 6.52 25.52
CA THR A 166 -18.59 7.56 26.24
C THR A 166 -17.83 8.89 26.29
N ASP A 167 -16.50 8.84 26.37
CA ASP A 167 -15.68 10.04 26.62
C ASP A 167 -15.32 10.80 25.32
N SER A 168 -15.10 10.08 24.21
CA SER A 168 -14.80 10.66 22.89
C SER A 168 -16.00 10.74 21.94
N GLY A 169 -17.11 10.05 22.25
CA GLY A 169 -18.27 9.90 21.36
C GLY A 169 -18.02 9.02 20.12
N THR A 170 -16.82 8.44 19.97
CA THR A 170 -16.44 7.66 18.79
C THR A 170 -17.21 6.34 18.72
N THR A 171 -17.83 6.04 17.58
CA THR A 171 -18.51 4.75 17.36
C THR A 171 -17.49 3.61 17.29
N VAL A 172 -17.83 2.49 17.90
CA VAL A 172 -17.04 1.25 17.97
C VAL A 172 -17.44 0.34 16.81
N PRO A 173 -16.50 -0.09 15.94
CA PRO A 173 -16.76 -1.09 14.91
C PRO A 173 -17.24 -2.42 15.52
N THR A 174 -18.17 -3.09 14.84
CA THR A 174 -18.79 -4.34 15.30
C THR A 174 -18.09 -5.61 14.79
N GLU A 175 -17.05 -5.43 13.97
CA GLU A 175 -16.28 -6.48 13.32
C GLU A 175 -15.37 -7.23 14.31
N THR A 176 -15.29 -8.56 14.15
CA THR A 176 -14.24 -9.38 14.79
C THR A 176 -12.87 -9.03 14.22
N GLY A 177 -11.82 -9.13 15.04
CA GLY A 177 -10.47 -8.65 14.72
C GLY A 177 -10.24 -7.18 15.10
N THR A 178 -11.22 -6.51 15.72
CA THR A 178 -11.09 -5.09 16.12
C THR A 178 -10.50 -4.95 17.53
N THR A 179 -9.39 -4.22 17.64
CA THR A 179 -8.80 -3.75 18.89
C THR A 179 -9.03 -2.25 19.06
N ILE A 180 -9.52 -1.84 20.23
CA ILE A 180 -9.61 -0.44 20.63
C ILE A 180 -8.82 -0.24 21.92
N VAL A 181 -7.95 0.75 21.93
CA VAL A 181 -7.22 1.21 23.11
C VAL A 181 -7.62 2.65 23.40
N SER A 182 -8.33 2.83 24.51
CA SER A 182 -8.60 4.10 25.18
C SER A 182 -8.20 3.97 26.65
N GLY A 183 -7.99 5.08 27.37
CA GLY A 183 -7.46 5.04 28.73
C GLY A 183 -5.94 4.86 28.78
N THR A 184 -5.42 3.89 29.53
CA THR A 184 -3.95 3.79 29.76
C THR A 184 -3.41 2.36 29.65
N LEU A 185 -2.31 2.19 28.90
CA LEU A 185 -1.44 1.01 28.93
C LEU A 185 -0.06 1.42 29.44
N ASP A 186 0.35 0.95 30.62
CA ASP A 186 1.57 1.38 31.32
C ASP A 186 2.50 0.20 31.63
N VAL A 187 3.69 0.20 31.01
CA VAL A 187 4.81 -0.69 31.38
C VAL A 187 6.00 0.09 31.95
N SER A 188 5.85 1.39 32.21
CA SER A 188 6.94 2.27 32.64
C SER A 188 7.63 1.77 33.91
N SER A 189 8.94 1.96 34.00
CA SER A 189 9.73 1.54 35.16
C SER A 189 11.13 2.17 35.16
N PRO A 190 11.66 2.58 36.33
CA PRO A 190 13.06 3.00 36.45
C PRO A 190 14.06 1.85 36.24
N GLU A 191 13.64 0.58 36.14
CA GLU A 191 14.54 -0.52 35.79
C GLU A 191 15.02 -0.46 34.32
N LEU A 192 16.29 -0.82 34.11
CA LEU A 192 16.98 -0.81 32.81
C LEU A 192 16.57 -1.98 31.89
N ARG A 193 15.40 -2.58 32.10
CA ARG A 193 14.97 -3.81 31.41
C ARG A 193 14.17 -3.51 30.16
N ARG A 194 14.29 -4.42 29.19
CA ARG A 194 13.40 -4.48 28.03
C ARG A 194 11.98 -4.74 28.50
N ARG A 195 11.06 -3.92 28.00
CA ARG A 195 9.63 -3.87 28.30
C ARG A 195 8.89 -3.45 27.04
N SER A 196 7.67 -3.91 26.85
CA SER A 196 6.94 -3.62 25.62
C SER A 196 5.43 -3.50 25.79
N VAL A 197 4.81 -2.62 24.99
CA VAL A 197 3.37 -2.63 24.72
C VAL A 197 3.17 -3.07 23.28
N THR A 198 2.35 -4.10 23.07
CA THR A 198 2.03 -4.68 21.77
C THR A 198 0.51 -4.63 21.55
N VAL A 199 0.08 -3.94 20.50
CA VAL A 199 -1.33 -3.76 20.12
C VAL A 199 -1.54 -4.34 18.72
N LEU A 200 -2.38 -5.37 18.62
CA LEU A 200 -2.58 -6.15 17.39
C LEU A 200 -4.07 -6.38 17.10
N GLY A 201 -4.41 -6.61 15.83
CA GLY A 201 -5.76 -6.86 15.35
C GLY A 201 -5.94 -6.41 13.90
N ASP A 202 -6.89 -7.02 13.18
CA ASP A 202 -7.29 -6.67 11.81
C ASP A 202 -7.63 -5.17 11.66
N ARG A 203 -8.27 -4.60 12.69
CA ARG A 203 -8.55 -3.16 12.85
C ARG A 203 -8.02 -2.71 14.21
N ILE A 204 -7.30 -1.59 14.25
CA ILE A 204 -6.81 -0.99 15.48
C ILE A 204 -7.23 0.47 15.56
N ALA A 205 -7.79 0.86 16.70
CA ALA A 205 -8.06 2.26 17.03
C ALA A 205 -7.45 2.62 18.38
N VAL A 206 -6.57 3.60 18.40
CA VAL A 206 -6.01 4.21 19.60
C VAL A 206 -6.67 5.58 19.75
N ILE A 207 -7.52 5.73 20.77
CA ILE A 207 -8.47 6.87 20.90
C ILE A 207 -8.40 7.41 22.32
N ASN A 208 -7.99 8.67 22.52
CA ASN A 208 -7.84 9.31 23.83
C ASN A 208 -7.10 8.38 24.82
N ALA A 209 -5.87 8.02 24.45
CA ALA A 209 -5.13 6.93 25.07
C ALA A 209 -3.69 7.32 25.37
N THR A 210 -3.20 6.97 26.56
CA THR A 210 -1.79 7.03 26.93
C THR A 210 -1.17 5.64 26.87
N ILE A 211 -0.20 5.44 25.99
CA ILE A 211 0.61 4.22 25.94
C ILE A 211 2.01 4.56 26.45
N ASP A 212 2.35 4.11 27.65
CA ASP A 212 3.59 4.49 28.33
C ASP A 212 4.55 3.32 28.49
N SER A 213 5.76 3.50 27.96
CA SER A 213 6.88 2.57 28.08
C SER A 213 8.18 3.25 28.54
N SER A 214 8.11 4.52 28.99
CA SER A 214 9.29 5.28 29.42
C SER A 214 9.91 4.76 30.72
N GLY A 215 11.00 5.40 31.17
CA GLY A 215 11.72 5.06 32.40
C GLY A 215 13.18 4.74 32.13
N GLY A 216 13.77 3.80 32.86
CA GLY A 216 15.21 3.46 32.90
C GLY A 216 15.99 3.76 31.62
N ASN A 217 15.99 2.83 30.65
CA ASN A 217 16.14 3.18 29.23
C ASN A 217 14.76 3.09 28.56
N GLY A 218 14.55 3.72 27.40
CA GLY A 218 13.28 3.71 26.69
C GLY A 218 12.76 2.30 26.34
N GLY A 219 11.44 2.13 26.40
CA GLY A 219 10.75 0.87 26.11
C GLY A 219 10.46 0.64 24.63
N GLN A 220 9.57 -0.30 24.33
CA GLN A 220 9.09 -0.56 22.97
C GLN A 220 7.57 -0.48 22.87
N VAL A 221 7.05 0.12 21.80
CA VAL A 221 5.63 0.16 21.47
C VAL A 221 5.42 -0.32 20.04
N TRP A 222 4.57 -1.34 19.86
CA TRP A 222 4.26 -1.95 18.58
C TRP A 222 2.75 -1.89 18.35
N ILE A 223 2.32 -1.21 17.28
CA ILE A 223 0.91 -1.00 16.95
C ILE A 223 0.67 -1.45 15.51
N GLY A 224 -0.06 -2.55 15.33
CA GLY A 224 -0.45 -3.09 14.03
C GLY A 224 0.60 -3.92 13.30
N LYS A 225 1.87 -3.90 13.73
CA LYS A 225 2.93 -4.78 13.21
C LYS A 225 3.56 -5.59 14.35
N HIS A 226 3.85 -6.86 14.09
CA HIS A 226 4.49 -7.73 15.07
C HIS A 226 6.00 -7.42 15.25
N PRO A 227 6.56 -7.40 16.48
CA PRO A 227 7.99 -7.12 16.75
C PRO A 227 9.03 -8.07 16.12
N GLN A 228 8.59 -9.10 15.39
CA GLN A 228 9.44 -10.10 14.75
C GLN A 228 8.94 -10.28 13.31
N ASP A 229 9.62 -9.62 12.37
CA ASP A 229 9.41 -9.72 10.92
C ASP A 229 9.87 -11.10 10.41
N ASN A 230 9.05 -12.11 10.68
CA ASN A 230 9.16 -13.44 10.09
C ASN A 230 8.19 -13.53 8.89
N PRO A 231 8.64 -13.82 7.66
CA PRO A 231 7.77 -13.91 6.48
C PRO A 231 6.73 -15.04 6.53
N ASP A 232 6.79 -15.95 7.52
CA ASP A 232 5.74 -16.95 7.78
C ASP A 232 4.59 -16.44 8.68
N ASN A 233 4.69 -15.26 9.30
CA ASN A 233 3.83 -14.77 10.40
C ASN A 233 2.72 -13.78 9.96
N VAL A 234 2.17 -13.96 8.76
CA VAL A 234 1.43 -12.92 7.99
C VAL A 234 -0.05 -12.76 8.39
N ASN A 235 -0.41 -12.90 9.68
CA ASN A 235 -1.83 -13.12 10.08
C ASN A 235 -2.31 -12.40 11.37
N LEU A 236 -1.48 -11.61 12.05
CA LEU A 236 -1.92 -10.71 13.14
C LEU A 236 -1.51 -9.24 12.92
N ASN A 237 -0.92 -8.97 11.75
CA ASN A 237 -0.69 -7.63 11.22
C ASN A 237 -2.04 -6.95 10.94
N ALA A 238 -2.14 -5.65 11.23
CA ALA A 238 -3.36 -4.89 11.03
C ALA A 238 -3.59 -4.57 9.56
N ASN A 239 -4.83 -4.69 9.09
CA ASN A 239 -5.23 -4.08 7.82
C ASN A 239 -5.41 -2.57 7.99
N ARG A 240 -5.94 -2.09 9.13
CA ARG A 240 -6.23 -0.67 9.38
C ARG A 240 -5.82 -0.25 10.79
N THR A 241 -5.08 0.85 10.92
CA THR A 241 -4.59 1.41 12.19
C THR A 241 -4.89 2.91 12.26
N PHE A 242 -5.69 3.33 13.24
CA PHE A 242 -6.02 4.73 13.52
C PHE A 242 -5.47 5.16 14.89
N VAL A 243 -4.85 6.34 14.96
CA VAL A 243 -4.43 6.98 16.23
C VAL A 243 -4.94 8.43 16.25
N SER A 244 -5.77 8.77 17.25
CA SER A 244 -6.41 10.08 17.37
C SER A 244 -5.45 11.18 17.86
N GLY A 245 -5.84 12.44 17.63
CA GLY A 245 -5.07 13.63 18.02
C GLY A 245 -5.03 13.95 19.53
N ASP A 246 -5.72 13.15 20.34
CA ASP A 246 -5.69 13.18 21.81
C ASP A 246 -5.00 11.94 22.42
N SER A 247 -4.36 11.10 21.60
CA SER A 247 -3.56 9.96 22.04
C SER A 247 -2.06 10.30 22.11
N LEU A 248 -1.40 9.80 23.15
CA LEU A 248 0.01 10.01 23.46
C LEU A 248 0.75 8.67 23.61
N ILE A 249 1.85 8.50 22.90
CA ILE A 249 2.73 7.33 22.99
C ILE A 249 4.09 7.76 23.54
N LYS A 250 4.55 7.14 24.65
CA LYS A 250 5.82 7.45 25.33
C LYS A 250 6.77 6.26 25.33
N ALA A 251 8.03 6.52 25.00
CA ALA A 251 9.14 5.58 25.05
C ALA A 251 10.46 6.26 25.49
N ASP A 252 10.39 7.37 26.25
CA ASP A 252 11.56 8.13 26.71
C ASP A 252 12.51 7.34 27.62
N GLY A 253 13.82 7.58 27.46
CA GLY A 253 14.85 7.28 28.46
C GLY A 253 14.88 8.35 29.55
N GLU A 254 14.66 7.96 30.80
CA GLU A 254 14.50 8.88 31.94
C GLU A 254 15.63 8.79 32.97
N ALA A 255 16.39 7.69 33.02
CA ALA A 255 17.59 7.62 33.86
C ALA A 255 18.79 8.23 33.13
N ALA A 256 19.73 8.83 33.87
CA ALA A 256 20.92 9.42 33.28
C ALA A 256 21.74 8.39 32.46
N ASP A 257 22.39 8.89 31.40
CA ASP A 257 23.15 8.11 30.40
C ASP A 257 22.32 7.15 29.54
N ARG A 258 20.96 7.24 29.53
CA ARG A 258 20.09 6.23 28.88
C ARG A 258 19.33 6.71 27.64
N ASP A 259 19.21 5.78 26.71
CA ASP A 259 18.70 6.02 25.38
C ASP A 259 17.16 6.01 25.31
N GLY A 260 16.61 6.66 24.29
CA GLY A 260 15.20 6.56 23.91
C GLY A 260 14.81 5.20 23.32
N GLY A 261 13.52 4.92 23.29
CA GLY A 261 12.96 3.62 22.92
C GLY A 261 12.66 3.42 21.44
N ARG A 262 11.71 2.52 21.12
CA ARG A 262 11.17 2.36 19.76
C ARG A 262 9.65 2.41 19.73
N VAL A 263 9.08 3.11 18.76
CA VAL A 263 7.64 3.12 18.46
C VAL A 263 7.42 2.75 17.00
N THR A 264 6.61 1.73 16.72
CA THR A 264 6.20 1.34 15.36
C THR A 264 4.68 1.36 15.25
N VAL A 265 4.13 2.11 14.29
CA VAL A 265 2.70 2.23 13.98
C VAL A 265 2.46 1.93 12.51
N TRP A 266 1.73 0.85 12.22
CA TRP A 266 1.77 0.22 10.90
C TRP A 266 0.44 -0.44 10.51
N SER A 267 0.19 -0.63 9.21
CA SER A 267 -0.88 -1.48 8.67
C SER A 267 -0.66 -1.88 7.19
N GLU A 268 -1.36 -2.91 6.72
CA GLU A 268 -1.42 -3.27 5.28
C GLU A 268 -2.15 -2.19 4.47
N GLU A 269 -3.42 -1.87 4.80
CA GLU A 269 -4.26 -0.97 4.01
C GLU A 269 -4.15 0.51 4.42
N THR A 270 -4.39 0.86 5.68
CA THR A 270 -4.56 2.28 6.07
C THR A 270 -4.05 2.59 7.46
N THR A 271 -2.92 3.31 7.53
CA THR A 271 -2.40 3.90 8.76
C THR A 271 -2.76 5.37 8.78
N ALA A 272 -3.52 5.82 9.78
CA ALA A 272 -3.92 7.21 9.95
C ALA A 272 -3.51 7.70 11.34
N PHE A 273 -2.54 8.60 11.40
CA PHE A 273 -1.91 9.05 12.64
C PHE A 273 -2.06 10.57 12.85
N TYR A 274 -2.65 10.94 13.99
CA TYR A 274 -2.91 12.32 14.38
C TYR A 274 -2.35 12.71 15.77
N GLY A 275 -1.89 11.74 16.57
CA GLY A 275 -1.52 11.93 17.98
C GLY A 275 -0.12 12.47 18.24
N GLU A 276 0.37 12.23 19.45
CA GLU A 276 1.72 12.58 19.91
C GLU A 276 2.60 11.34 20.14
N ILE A 277 3.89 11.44 19.81
CA ILE A 277 4.91 10.43 20.15
C ILE A 277 6.11 11.12 20.83
N THR A 278 6.59 10.54 21.94
CA THR A 278 7.92 10.87 22.48
C THR A 278 8.77 9.61 22.65
N ALA A 279 10.02 9.67 22.22
CA ALA A 279 11.02 8.63 22.46
C ALA A 279 12.40 9.28 22.68
N ARG A 280 12.47 10.23 23.61
CA ARG A 280 13.66 11.07 23.84
C ARG A 280 14.79 10.32 24.55
N GLY A 281 16.02 10.75 24.30
CA GLY A 281 17.18 10.39 25.12
C GLY A 281 17.18 11.16 26.44
N ALA A 282 17.85 10.63 27.46
CA ALA A 282 17.90 11.24 28.79
C ALA A 282 18.54 12.64 28.77
N GLY A 283 17.94 13.57 29.52
CA GLY A 283 18.45 14.95 29.66
C GLY A 283 19.63 15.12 30.62
N GLU A 284 20.14 14.05 31.21
CA GLU A 284 21.26 14.06 32.17
C GLU A 284 22.31 12.99 31.82
N GLN A 285 23.59 13.34 32.02
CA GLN A 285 24.74 12.46 31.88
C GLN A 285 25.51 12.41 33.20
N THR A 286 25.95 11.23 33.64
CA THR A 286 26.77 11.06 34.85
C THR A 286 28.25 11.23 34.55
N SER A 287 29.00 11.79 35.49
CA SER A 287 30.47 11.91 35.40
C SER A 287 31.24 10.59 35.48
N LEU A 288 30.54 9.45 35.41
CA LEU A 288 31.08 8.09 35.40
C LEU A 288 30.82 7.36 34.07
N SER A 289 29.97 7.89 33.20
CA SER A 289 29.69 7.34 31.88
C SER A 289 30.39 8.13 30.77
N PRO A 290 31.08 7.46 29.82
CA PRO A 290 31.55 8.09 28.60
C PRO A 290 30.49 8.06 27.48
N LEU A 291 29.31 7.47 27.73
CA LEU A 291 28.22 7.38 26.77
C LEU A 291 27.35 8.64 26.87
N SER A 292 27.03 9.20 25.71
CA SER A 292 25.92 10.14 25.57
C SER A 292 24.61 9.33 25.45
N PRO A 293 23.49 9.82 26.03
CA PRO A 293 22.17 9.23 25.83
C PRO A 293 21.59 9.60 24.46
N ASP A 294 21.45 8.64 23.57
CA ASP A 294 20.89 8.85 22.23
C ASP A 294 19.35 8.78 22.24
N ALA A 295 18.69 9.32 21.23
CA ALA A 295 17.23 9.27 21.14
C ALA A 295 16.70 8.05 20.35
N GLY A 296 15.42 7.78 20.56
CA GLY A 296 14.72 6.61 20.07
C GLY A 296 14.34 6.67 18.59
N THR A 297 13.70 5.60 18.12
CA THR A 297 13.27 5.44 16.72
C THR A 297 11.76 5.35 16.60
N VAL A 298 11.20 5.97 15.57
CA VAL A 298 9.78 5.95 15.25
C VAL A 298 9.58 5.48 13.81
N GLU A 299 8.60 4.61 13.58
CA GLU A 299 8.21 4.07 12.27
C GLU A 299 6.71 4.29 12.11
N ILE A 300 6.27 5.09 11.12
CA ILE A 300 4.86 5.25 10.78
C ILE A 300 4.68 4.97 9.29
N SER A 301 4.04 3.84 8.95
CA SER A 301 4.08 3.32 7.57
C SER A 301 2.86 2.48 7.19
N SER A 302 2.69 2.21 5.89
CA SER A 302 1.63 1.32 5.37
C SER A 302 1.93 0.79 3.96
N GLN A 303 1.19 -0.22 3.48
CA GLN A 303 1.30 -0.67 2.09
C GLN A 303 0.34 0.05 1.10
N GLN A 304 -0.84 0.53 1.50
CA GLN A 304 -1.81 1.18 0.58
C GLN A 304 -2.16 2.65 0.87
N THR A 305 -2.21 3.11 2.12
CA THR A 305 -2.48 4.52 2.48
C THR A 305 -1.87 4.87 3.83
N LEU A 306 -1.02 5.88 3.85
CA LEU A 306 -0.58 6.53 5.08
C LEU A 306 -1.11 7.97 5.11
N ILE A 307 -1.71 8.34 6.23
CA ILE A 307 -2.09 9.71 6.58
C ILE A 307 -1.33 10.09 7.86
N PHE A 308 -0.60 11.20 7.82
CA PHE A 308 0.05 11.78 8.99
C PHE A 308 -0.26 13.27 9.07
N ASP A 309 -1.01 13.65 10.10
CA ASP A 309 -1.26 15.05 10.48
C ASP A 309 -1.17 15.13 12.02
N GLY A 310 -0.05 14.62 12.53
CA GLY A 310 0.26 14.48 13.96
C GLY A 310 0.55 15.81 14.64
N THR A 311 0.19 15.93 15.93
CA THR A 311 0.39 17.17 16.70
C THR A 311 1.79 17.31 17.31
N LYS A 312 2.53 16.20 17.47
CA LYS A 312 3.95 16.23 17.88
C LYS A 312 4.66 14.90 17.66
N VAL A 313 5.92 14.94 17.21
CA VAL A 313 6.87 13.83 17.39
C VAL A 313 8.13 14.38 18.05
N ASP A 314 8.59 13.76 19.14
CA ASP A 314 9.77 14.19 19.90
C ASP A 314 10.77 13.03 20.07
N VAL A 315 11.78 13.03 19.22
CA VAL A 315 12.90 12.09 19.22
C VAL A 315 14.21 12.84 19.46
N THR A 316 14.19 13.80 20.38
CA THR A 316 15.37 14.63 20.72
C THR A 316 16.29 13.99 21.76
N ALA A 317 17.60 14.22 21.61
CA ALA A 317 18.63 13.86 22.58
C ALA A 317 19.42 15.11 23.00
N PRO A 318 19.21 15.69 24.20
CA PRO A 318 19.88 16.94 24.60
C PRO A 318 21.40 16.84 24.78
N LEU A 319 21.95 15.61 24.84
CA LEU A 319 23.36 15.33 25.15
C LEU A 319 23.98 14.26 24.21
N GLY A 320 23.23 13.76 23.23
CA GLY A 320 23.61 12.67 22.32
C GLY A 320 22.99 12.86 20.93
N GLU A 321 22.92 11.80 20.13
CA GLU A 321 22.42 11.89 18.76
C GLU A 321 20.89 11.89 18.70
N ASN A 322 20.33 12.77 17.86
CA ASN A 322 18.89 12.84 17.65
C ASN A 322 18.37 11.57 16.96
N GLY A 323 17.21 11.13 17.43
CA GLY A 323 16.50 9.97 16.92
C GLY A 323 15.82 10.28 15.59
N THR A 324 15.24 9.23 14.99
CA THR A 324 14.69 9.29 13.62
C THR A 324 13.24 8.83 13.59
N ILE A 325 12.40 9.55 12.86
CA ILE A 325 11.11 9.05 12.36
C ILE A 325 11.21 8.65 10.89
N THR A 326 10.81 7.41 10.59
CA THR A 326 10.75 6.86 9.23
C THR A 326 9.33 6.74 8.73
N PHE A 327 9.10 7.24 7.52
CA PHE A 327 7.85 7.10 6.77
C PHE A 327 8.10 6.25 5.51
N ASP A 328 7.74 4.96 5.58
CA ASP A 328 7.79 4.02 4.45
C ASP A 328 6.42 3.90 3.75
N HIS A 329 6.35 4.20 2.45
CA HIS A 329 5.17 3.90 1.63
C HIS A 329 5.48 3.84 0.12
N ASN A 330 4.54 3.39 -0.71
CA ASN A 330 4.71 3.24 -2.15
C ASN A 330 4.78 4.55 -2.97
N ASN A 331 4.17 5.66 -2.53
CA ASN A 331 4.31 7.01 -3.14
C ASN A 331 4.14 8.09 -2.06
N ILE A 332 5.01 9.10 -1.95
CA ILE A 332 4.93 10.11 -0.87
C ILE A 332 4.41 11.45 -1.41
N SER A 333 3.16 11.80 -1.12
CA SER A 333 2.62 13.15 -1.34
C SER A 333 2.56 13.95 -0.03
N ILE A 334 3.10 15.17 -0.06
CA ILE A 334 3.07 16.13 1.05
C ILE A 334 2.22 17.32 0.61
N VAL A 335 1.28 17.73 1.47
CA VAL A 335 0.35 18.83 1.19
C VAL A 335 0.48 19.96 2.21
N PRO A 336 0.19 21.22 1.84
CA PRO A 336 0.08 22.31 2.81
C PRO A 336 -0.97 21.99 3.88
N GLY A 337 -0.55 21.86 5.14
CA GLY A 337 -1.45 21.56 6.24
C GLY A 337 -2.30 22.79 6.58
N THR A 338 -3.59 22.59 6.86
CA THR A 338 -4.47 23.69 7.30
C THR A 338 -4.22 24.13 8.74
N GLY A 339 -3.38 23.40 9.49
CA GLY A 339 -2.93 23.76 10.84
C GLY A 339 -3.95 23.48 11.94
N ILE A 340 -4.86 22.51 11.73
CA ILE A 340 -6.01 22.26 12.61
C ILE A 340 -5.80 20.99 13.45
N ALA A 341 -4.96 21.09 14.48
CA ALA A 341 -4.81 20.04 15.49
C ALA A 341 -6.16 19.71 16.19
N GLY A 342 -6.76 18.57 15.87
CA GLY A 342 -7.80 17.86 16.64
C GLY A 342 -9.15 18.53 16.93
N GLN A 343 -9.34 19.83 16.66
CA GLN A 343 -10.45 20.62 17.22
C GLN A 343 -11.53 21.09 16.20
N GLN A 344 -11.44 20.74 14.91
CA GLN A 344 -12.41 21.22 13.90
C GLN A 344 -13.04 20.11 13.03
N LEU A 345 -13.39 18.97 13.65
CA LEU A 345 -14.24 17.93 13.05
C LEU A 345 -15.75 18.29 13.03
N ALA A 346 -16.10 19.56 13.24
CA ALA A 346 -17.49 20.04 13.23
C ALA A 346 -18.03 20.35 11.81
N ASP A 347 -17.15 20.80 10.91
CA ASP A 347 -17.48 21.15 9.52
C ASP A 347 -16.45 20.47 8.59
N ASN A 348 -16.80 19.27 8.13
CA ASN A 348 -15.96 18.28 7.47
C ASN A 348 -15.21 18.77 6.20
N PRO A 349 -13.86 18.86 6.19
CA PRO A 349 -13.08 19.29 5.01
C PRO A 349 -12.47 18.15 4.16
N LEU A 350 -12.42 16.90 4.65
CA LEU A 350 -11.70 15.78 3.99
C LEU A 350 -12.50 14.48 3.87
N GLY A 351 -13.64 14.34 4.53
CA GLY A 351 -14.56 13.20 4.44
C GLY A 351 -14.73 12.43 5.76
N PHE A 352 -13.62 12.04 6.38
CA PHE A 352 -13.56 10.78 7.11
C PHE A 352 -14.18 10.74 8.51
N ASP A 353 -15.13 9.83 8.70
CA ASP A 353 -15.51 9.28 10.01
C ASP A 353 -14.42 8.29 10.48
N VAL A 354 -14.23 8.12 11.79
CA VAL A 354 -13.43 7.00 12.34
C VAL A 354 -14.00 5.65 11.88
N MET A 355 -15.33 5.56 11.74
CA MET A 355 -15.99 4.40 11.12
C MET A 355 -15.70 4.27 9.62
N GLU A 356 -15.40 5.33 8.89
CA GLU A 356 -14.96 5.21 7.49
C GLU A 356 -13.54 4.64 7.41
N ILE A 357 -12.64 5.10 8.28
CA ILE A 357 -11.26 4.59 8.38
C ILE A 357 -11.25 3.10 8.80
N LEU A 358 -12.09 2.71 9.76
CA LEU A 358 -12.09 1.34 10.34
C LEU A 358 -13.03 0.35 9.63
N SER A 359 -14.20 0.78 9.14
CA SER A 359 -15.23 -0.12 8.54
C SER A 359 -15.52 0.12 7.05
N GLY A 360 -14.95 1.17 6.44
CA GLY A 360 -15.25 1.51 5.06
C GLY A 360 -14.67 0.56 4.00
N ASP A 361 -15.46 0.28 2.97
CA ASP A 361 -14.98 -0.12 1.62
C ASP A 361 -14.26 1.06 0.90
N GLY A 362 -14.03 2.18 1.59
CA GLY A 362 -13.56 3.45 1.04
C GLY A 362 -12.10 3.42 0.58
N GLY A 363 -11.89 3.73 -0.69
CA GLY A 363 -10.56 3.96 -1.25
C GLY A 363 -10.09 5.38 -0.96
N THR A 364 -9.31 5.56 0.10
CA THR A 364 -8.56 6.78 0.43
C THR A 364 -7.60 7.12 -0.71
N SER A 365 -8.02 8.02 -1.61
CA SER A 365 -7.30 8.30 -2.86
C SER A 365 -6.12 9.27 -2.67
N GLY A 366 -5.08 8.80 -1.99
CA GLY A 366 -3.83 9.52 -1.81
C GLY A 366 -3.25 9.31 -0.41
N PHE A 367 -2.03 8.78 -0.36
CA PHE A 367 -1.12 9.04 0.76
C PHE A 367 -1.03 10.55 1.00
N THR A 368 -1.01 10.99 2.25
CA THR A 368 -0.94 12.42 2.61
C THR A 368 -0.17 12.64 3.91
N LEU A 369 1.00 13.29 3.83
CA LEU A 369 1.63 13.92 5.01
C LEU A 369 1.24 15.41 5.02
N GLY A 370 0.74 15.91 6.16
CA GLY A 370 0.57 17.34 6.38
C GLY A 370 1.93 18.01 6.59
N ALA A 371 2.26 19.01 5.77
CA ALA A 371 3.52 19.76 5.87
C ALA A 371 3.81 20.22 7.31
N ASN A 372 2.83 20.88 7.93
CA ASN A 372 2.91 21.45 9.28
C ASN A 372 3.18 20.38 10.36
N ALA A 373 2.73 19.13 10.15
CA ALA A 373 2.98 18.02 11.06
C ALA A 373 4.41 17.47 10.93
N LEU A 374 4.98 17.50 9.72
CA LEU A 374 6.40 17.17 9.50
C LEU A 374 7.32 18.26 10.08
N GLU A 375 6.95 19.53 9.98
CA GLU A 375 7.66 20.64 10.65
C GLU A 375 7.57 20.58 12.19
N GLN A 376 6.59 19.85 12.74
CA GLN A 376 6.42 19.61 14.18
C GLN A 376 7.20 18.39 14.70
N VAL A 377 7.98 17.72 13.85
CA VAL A 377 8.94 16.70 14.29
C VAL A 377 10.17 17.38 14.92
N LEU A 378 10.51 16.95 16.13
CA LEU A 378 11.74 17.34 16.82
C LEU A 378 12.75 16.19 16.73
N GLY A 379 13.74 16.34 15.84
CA GLY A 379 14.74 15.33 15.49
C GLY A 379 14.79 15.05 13.98
N ASN A 380 15.27 13.86 13.60
CA ASN A 380 15.59 13.54 12.21
C ASN A 380 14.42 12.84 11.50
N ILE A 381 14.30 13.02 10.18
CA ILE A 381 13.23 12.47 9.34
C ILE A 381 13.80 11.65 8.19
N VAL A 382 13.22 10.47 7.94
CA VAL A 382 13.44 9.67 6.73
C VAL A 382 12.12 9.50 5.98
N LEU A 383 12.09 9.98 4.74
CA LEU A 383 11.03 9.72 3.76
C LEU A 383 11.54 8.65 2.78
N ASN A 384 10.89 7.49 2.69
CA ASN A 384 11.36 6.37 1.89
C ASN A 384 10.24 5.79 1.01
N THR A 385 10.50 5.67 -0.30
CA THR A 385 9.48 5.20 -1.24
C THR A 385 9.99 4.35 -2.40
N SER A 386 9.09 3.55 -2.97
CA SER A 386 9.31 2.68 -4.13
C SER A 386 8.86 3.30 -5.47
N ASN A 387 8.17 4.44 -5.45
CA ASN A 387 7.80 5.23 -6.64
C ASN A 387 8.14 6.71 -6.37
N ASP A 388 7.18 7.63 -6.47
CA ASP A 388 7.45 9.06 -6.56
C ASP A 388 7.20 9.82 -5.24
N ILE A 389 7.95 10.89 -5.00
CA ILE A 389 7.78 11.86 -3.92
C ILE A 389 7.37 13.23 -4.49
N THR A 390 6.30 13.82 -3.97
CA THR A 390 5.69 15.06 -4.50
C THR A 390 5.28 16.03 -3.38
N ALA A 391 5.89 17.21 -3.36
CA ALA A 391 5.57 18.34 -2.48
C ALA A 391 5.67 19.71 -3.22
N PRO A 392 5.13 19.86 -4.44
CA PRO A 392 5.35 21.06 -5.24
C PRO A 392 4.71 22.31 -4.61
N ASN A 393 5.44 23.42 -4.56
CA ASN A 393 5.04 24.67 -3.89
C ASN A 393 4.86 24.53 -2.35
N VAL A 394 5.44 23.51 -1.73
CA VAL A 394 5.47 23.34 -0.27
C VAL A 394 6.88 23.69 0.22
N SER A 395 7.00 24.74 1.04
CA SER A 395 8.20 24.95 1.86
C SER A 395 8.11 24.07 3.11
N LEU A 396 9.19 23.39 3.46
CA LEU A 396 9.30 22.52 4.63
C LEU A 396 10.52 22.94 5.46
N ASN A 397 10.31 23.25 6.74
CA ASN A 397 11.35 23.67 7.68
C ASN A 397 11.52 22.64 8.81
N PHE A 398 12.64 21.93 8.84
CA PHE A 398 12.93 20.83 9.76
C PHE A 398 13.88 21.22 10.89
N SER A 399 13.69 20.59 12.05
CA SER A 399 14.47 20.83 13.26
C SER A 399 15.81 20.06 13.31
N GLY A 400 15.91 18.95 12.58
CA GLY A 400 17.09 18.09 12.45
C GLY A 400 17.36 17.71 11.00
N ASP A 401 17.96 16.54 10.79
CA ASP A 401 18.34 16.04 9.47
C ASP A 401 17.13 15.52 8.68
N ILE A 402 17.17 15.65 7.35
CA ILE A 402 16.16 15.13 6.43
C ILE A 402 16.82 14.22 5.37
N THR A 403 16.35 12.99 5.28
CA THR A 403 16.73 12.02 4.24
C THR A 403 15.50 11.67 3.39
N ILE A 404 15.64 11.71 2.07
CA ILE A 404 14.55 11.53 1.11
C ILE A 404 15.00 10.53 0.03
N ASN A 405 14.34 9.38 -0.06
CA ASN A 405 14.65 8.32 -1.03
C ASN A 405 13.43 7.99 -1.89
N GLY A 406 13.57 8.03 -3.22
CA GLY A 406 12.50 7.66 -4.15
C GLY A 406 12.97 7.44 -5.59
N VAL A 407 12.02 7.34 -6.52
CA VAL A 407 12.25 7.24 -7.97
C VAL A 407 12.30 8.64 -8.56
N ASN A 408 11.17 9.34 -8.67
CA ASN A 408 11.15 10.78 -8.95
C ASN A 408 10.87 11.56 -7.66
N VAL A 409 11.62 12.63 -7.41
CA VAL A 409 11.47 13.48 -6.23
C VAL A 409 11.24 14.92 -6.68
N THR A 410 10.03 15.43 -6.46
CA THR A 410 9.63 16.81 -6.80
C THR A 410 9.18 17.55 -5.54
N LEU A 411 9.94 18.55 -5.10
CA LEU A 411 9.73 19.28 -3.83
C LEU A 411 9.68 20.79 -4.07
N GLY A 412 9.12 21.54 -3.11
CA GLY A 412 9.38 22.98 -2.98
C GLY A 412 10.68 23.24 -2.24
N ASP A 413 10.67 24.21 -1.33
CA ASP A 413 11.83 24.52 -0.48
C ASP A 413 12.03 23.46 0.61
N ILE A 414 13.28 23.05 0.83
CA ILE A 414 13.71 22.23 1.97
C ILE A 414 14.70 23.03 2.82
N LYS A 415 14.33 23.26 4.07
CA LYS A 415 15.04 24.15 5.00
C LYS A 415 15.31 23.40 6.30
N THR A 416 16.53 23.50 6.83
CA THR A 416 16.93 22.96 8.13
C THR A 416 17.74 24.02 8.88
N ASN A 417 17.86 23.90 10.20
CA ASN A 417 18.70 24.79 11.02
C ASN A 417 20.07 24.13 11.31
N GLY A 418 20.87 23.93 10.26
CA GLY A 418 22.17 23.24 10.35
C GLY A 418 22.12 21.71 10.22
N GLY A 419 20.94 21.12 10.05
CA GLY A 419 20.77 19.68 9.81
C GLY A 419 21.11 19.29 8.37
N ALA A 420 21.56 18.05 8.15
CA ALA A 420 21.89 17.55 6.82
C ALA A 420 20.65 17.38 5.93
N ILE A 421 20.82 17.60 4.62
CA ILE A 421 19.81 17.37 3.58
C ILE A 421 20.35 16.30 2.64
N THR A 422 19.81 15.08 2.69
CA THR A 422 20.18 13.98 1.79
C THR A 422 18.99 13.60 0.90
N ILE A 423 19.17 13.63 -0.41
CA ILE A 423 18.11 13.29 -1.38
C ILE A 423 18.65 12.34 -2.45
N THR A 424 18.03 11.17 -2.56
CA THR A 424 18.32 10.13 -3.55
C THR A 424 17.10 9.90 -4.43
N ALA A 425 17.22 10.13 -5.74
CA ALA A 425 16.16 9.92 -6.73
C ALA A 425 16.68 9.01 -7.85
N SER A 426 16.12 7.80 -8.02
CA SER A 426 16.61 6.87 -9.05
C SER A 426 16.28 7.28 -10.50
N GLU A 427 15.38 8.25 -10.69
CA GLU A 427 15.10 8.93 -11.96
C GLU A 427 15.37 10.45 -11.77
N ALA A 428 14.34 11.30 -11.70
CA ALA A 428 14.53 12.75 -11.66
C ALA A 428 14.40 13.37 -10.25
N LEU A 429 15.27 14.33 -9.93
CA LEU A 429 15.20 15.21 -8.75
C LEU A 429 14.93 16.65 -9.18
N SER A 430 13.90 17.28 -8.62
CA SER A 430 13.56 18.69 -8.83
C SER A 430 13.13 19.35 -7.51
N THR A 431 13.87 20.33 -7.02
CA THR A 431 13.52 21.10 -5.81
C THR A 431 13.52 22.61 -6.06
N GLU A 432 12.96 23.38 -5.13
CA GLU A 432 13.12 24.84 -5.10
C GLU A 432 14.38 25.18 -4.27
N GLU A 433 14.30 25.94 -3.18
CA GLU A 433 15.47 26.28 -2.35
C GLU A 433 15.93 25.10 -1.47
N LEU A 434 17.23 24.80 -1.44
CA LEU A 434 17.82 23.88 -0.46
C LEU A 434 18.68 24.68 0.52
N ASN A 435 18.31 24.71 1.80
CA ASN A 435 18.99 25.52 2.80
C ASN A 435 19.24 24.74 4.09
N SER A 436 20.49 24.28 4.27
CA SER A 436 21.00 23.61 5.47
C SER A 436 21.87 24.54 6.34
N SER A 437 21.82 25.85 6.11
CA SER A 437 22.69 26.79 6.80
C SER A 437 22.31 27.02 8.26
N THR A 438 23.28 27.49 9.04
CA THR A 438 23.07 27.91 10.43
C THR A 438 23.82 29.21 10.73
N THR A 439 23.32 29.96 11.70
CA THR A 439 24.02 31.13 12.24
C THR A 439 25.03 30.78 13.34
N VAL A 440 24.97 29.55 13.88
CA VAL A 440 25.79 29.07 14.99
C VAL A 440 26.25 27.63 14.73
N GLY A 441 27.55 27.37 14.82
CA GLY A 441 28.13 26.05 14.57
C GLY A 441 28.31 25.73 13.08
N LYS A 442 28.44 24.45 12.76
CA LYS A 442 28.71 23.96 11.40
C LYS A 442 27.43 23.96 10.55
N GLY A 443 27.53 24.36 9.28
CA GLY A 443 26.45 24.16 8.30
C GLY A 443 26.18 22.67 8.04
N GLY A 444 24.92 22.33 7.77
CA GLY A 444 24.52 20.96 7.44
C GLY A 444 25.02 20.54 6.06
N ASP A 445 25.46 19.29 5.91
CA ASP A 445 25.90 18.78 4.60
C ASP A 445 24.69 18.57 3.66
N VAL A 446 24.88 18.80 2.36
CA VAL A 446 23.85 18.58 1.33
C VAL A 446 24.34 17.54 0.33
N THR A 447 23.65 16.41 0.25
CA THR A 447 24.00 15.28 -0.61
C THR A 447 22.85 14.97 -1.57
N LEU A 448 23.09 15.14 -2.87
CA LEU A 448 22.08 14.90 -3.92
C LEU A 448 22.58 13.84 -4.91
N ASP A 449 21.77 12.79 -5.11
CA ASP A 449 22.05 11.69 -6.05
C ASP A 449 20.83 11.43 -6.96
N GLY A 450 21.05 11.30 -8.27
CA GLY A 450 20.01 10.93 -9.23
C GLY A 450 20.31 11.23 -10.70
N ASP A 451 19.58 10.60 -11.64
CA ASP A 451 19.86 10.66 -13.07
C ASP A 451 19.78 12.10 -13.64
N ASN A 452 18.84 12.92 -13.20
CA ASN A 452 18.82 14.34 -13.56
C ASN A 452 18.40 15.20 -12.37
N ILE A 453 19.20 16.23 -12.04
CA ILE A 453 19.03 17.05 -10.83
C ILE A 453 18.79 18.52 -11.21
N GLN A 454 17.68 19.07 -10.71
CA GLN A 454 17.37 20.50 -10.77
C GLN A 454 17.10 21.04 -9.36
N VAL A 455 17.69 22.18 -9.03
CA VAL A 455 17.45 22.93 -7.78
C VAL A 455 17.29 24.42 -8.12
N SER A 456 16.72 25.23 -7.23
CA SER A 456 16.85 26.68 -7.34
C SER A 456 18.29 27.08 -6.98
N TRP A 457 18.68 26.85 -5.73
CA TRP A 457 20.02 27.10 -5.20
C TRP A 457 20.26 26.26 -3.94
N ILE A 458 21.53 26.17 -3.50
CA ILE A 458 21.97 25.42 -2.31
C ILE A 458 22.73 26.34 -1.36
N ASN A 459 22.25 26.47 -0.12
CA ASN A 459 22.91 27.20 0.95
C ASN A 459 23.25 26.25 2.12
N ALA A 460 24.54 25.94 2.28
CA ALA A 460 25.07 25.14 3.37
C ALA A 460 26.05 25.95 4.24
N GLN A 461 25.82 27.26 4.38
CA GLN A 461 26.70 28.15 5.13
C GLN A 461 26.73 27.83 6.64
N GLY A 462 27.92 27.97 7.24
CA GLY A 462 28.14 27.83 8.68
C GLY A 462 28.08 29.16 9.42
N GLY A 463 28.04 29.09 10.75
CA GLY A 463 28.03 30.25 11.63
C GLY A 463 29.36 31.01 11.67
N ILE A 464 29.40 32.09 12.46
CA ILE A 464 30.60 32.94 12.63
C ILE A 464 31.77 32.23 13.35
N ASP A 465 31.46 31.20 14.14
CA ASP A 465 32.40 30.34 14.87
C ASP A 465 32.19 28.88 14.42
N GLY A 466 32.16 28.64 13.10
CA GLY A 466 31.92 27.31 12.54
C GLY A 466 32.20 27.19 11.05
N LYS A 467 32.42 25.95 10.60
CA LYS A 467 32.71 25.61 9.19
C LYS A 467 31.40 25.47 8.38
N GLY A 468 31.40 25.80 7.10
CA GLY A 468 30.26 25.43 6.24
C GLY A 468 30.10 23.92 6.06
N GLY A 469 28.89 23.51 5.69
CA GLY A 469 28.57 22.15 5.25
C GLY A 469 29.16 21.86 3.86
N ASN A 470 29.47 20.60 3.61
CA ASN A 470 29.87 20.13 2.29
C ASN A 470 28.65 20.01 1.39
N VAL A 471 28.85 20.16 0.07
CA VAL A 471 27.83 19.89 -0.95
C VAL A 471 28.38 18.83 -1.89
N GLU A 472 27.72 17.67 -1.94
CA GLU A 472 28.06 16.57 -2.85
C GLU A 472 26.88 16.29 -3.79
N ILE A 473 27.14 16.39 -5.09
CA ILE A 473 26.14 16.21 -6.16
C ILE A 473 26.66 15.13 -7.10
N THR A 474 25.89 14.06 -7.29
CA THR A 474 26.19 12.97 -8.24
C THR A 474 25.02 12.80 -9.21
N THR A 475 25.30 12.82 -10.51
CA THR A 475 24.26 12.65 -11.54
C THR A 475 24.79 12.00 -12.83
N GLU A 476 24.07 11.00 -13.35
CA GLU A 476 24.42 10.36 -14.64
C GLU A 476 24.04 11.21 -15.87
N GLY A 477 23.10 12.15 -15.70
CA GLY A 477 22.70 13.17 -16.66
C GLY A 477 23.27 14.55 -16.30
N PHE A 478 22.41 15.53 -16.05
CA PHE A 478 22.80 16.93 -15.84
C PHE A 478 22.34 17.51 -14.51
N PHE A 479 23.19 18.35 -13.91
CA PHE A 479 22.85 19.20 -12.76
C PHE A 479 22.53 20.62 -13.23
N ARG A 480 21.46 21.22 -12.70
CA ARG A 480 21.05 22.60 -13.00
C ARG A 480 20.59 23.32 -11.73
N ALA A 481 21.36 24.31 -11.27
CA ALA A 481 20.90 25.26 -10.25
C ALA A 481 20.36 26.52 -10.94
N THR A 482 19.03 26.66 -11.00
CA THR A 482 18.33 27.62 -11.87
C THR A 482 18.05 28.98 -11.25
N GLY A 483 18.56 29.25 -10.04
CA GLY A 483 18.37 30.49 -9.30
C GLY A 483 19.61 30.88 -8.50
N THR A 484 19.49 31.98 -7.76
CA THR A 484 20.57 32.55 -6.95
C THR A 484 20.04 33.17 -5.66
N PHE A 485 20.88 33.19 -4.62
CA PHE A 485 20.74 34.05 -3.45
C PHE A 485 21.99 34.93 -3.30
N ASP A 486 21.88 36.05 -2.60
CA ASP A 486 23.02 36.94 -2.34
C ASP A 486 23.72 36.57 -1.02
N THR A 487 25.05 36.48 -1.05
CA THR A 487 25.88 36.24 0.16
C THR A 487 27.16 37.09 0.14
N LEU A 488 27.85 37.19 1.28
CA LEU A 488 29.05 38.01 1.44
C LEU A 488 30.34 37.21 1.19
N ILE A 489 30.89 37.34 -0.03
CA ILE A 489 32.20 36.78 -0.41
C ILE A 489 33.25 37.89 -0.35
N GLU A 490 34.34 37.71 0.41
CA GLU A 490 35.34 38.75 0.71
C GLU A 490 34.74 40.09 1.23
N GLY A 491 33.56 40.06 1.85
CA GLY A 491 32.82 41.27 2.25
C GLY A 491 32.13 42.02 1.11
N LYS A 492 31.91 41.37 -0.05
CA LYS A 492 31.14 41.86 -1.19
C LYS A 492 29.88 41.01 -1.36
N GLU A 493 28.74 41.67 -1.52
CA GLU A 493 27.47 41.03 -1.88
C GLU A 493 27.60 40.39 -3.27
N THR A 494 27.35 39.08 -3.35
CA THR A 494 27.63 38.23 -4.51
C THR A 494 26.51 37.22 -4.71
N ALA A 495 25.89 37.22 -5.90
CA ALA A 495 24.86 36.27 -6.29
C ALA A 495 25.46 34.87 -6.54
N VAL A 496 25.08 33.92 -5.71
CA VAL A 496 25.55 32.53 -5.70
C VAL A 496 24.40 31.56 -5.95
N SER A 497 24.66 30.46 -6.65
CA SER A 497 23.74 29.31 -6.73
C SER A 497 24.10 28.21 -5.73
N ILE A 498 25.36 28.13 -5.30
CA ILE A 498 25.84 27.20 -4.28
C ILE A 498 26.82 27.93 -3.37
N ALA A 499 26.58 27.94 -2.05
CA ALA A 499 27.56 28.45 -1.10
C ALA A 499 27.71 27.61 0.19
N THR A 500 28.97 27.47 0.61
CA THR A 500 29.41 26.68 1.78
C THR A 500 30.33 27.48 2.70
N VAL A 501 30.21 28.82 2.71
CA VAL A 501 31.01 29.73 3.55
C VAL A 501 30.75 29.48 5.05
N GLY A 502 31.81 29.46 5.87
CA GLY A 502 31.71 29.50 7.34
C GLY A 502 32.81 30.38 7.94
N GLY A 503 32.66 30.80 9.19
CA GLY A 503 33.67 31.61 9.90
C GLY A 503 34.98 30.86 10.17
N ASP A 504 34.93 29.54 10.36
CA ASP A 504 36.10 28.65 10.44
C ASP A 504 36.51 28.08 9.05
N GLY A 505 36.01 28.66 7.97
CA GLY A 505 36.32 28.29 6.58
C GLY A 505 35.21 27.52 5.86
N GLY A 506 35.43 27.29 4.56
CA GLY A 506 34.46 26.72 3.64
C GLY A 506 34.30 25.20 3.69
N GLY A 507 33.06 24.70 3.57
CA GLY A 507 32.78 23.29 3.28
C GLY A 507 33.11 22.93 1.83
N LYS A 508 33.47 21.67 1.53
CA LYS A 508 33.87 21.27 0.16
C LYS A 508 32.64 21.19 -0.75
N ILE A 509 32.76 21.66 -1.99
CA ILE A 509 31.74 21.51 -3.04
C ILE A 509 32.27 20.51 -4.09
N THR A 510 31.53 19.43 -4.33
CA THR A 510 31.87 18.39 -5.32
C THR A 510 30.66 18.14 -6.23
N ILE A 511 30.82 18.35 -7.54
CA ILE A 511 29.75 18.15 -8.54
C ILE A 511 30.24 17.15 -9.58
N SER A 512 29.64 15.96 -9.63
CA SER A 512 29.94 14.90 -10.61
C SER A 512 28.77 14.74 -11.57
N HIS A 513 28.98 14.96 -12.86
CA HIS A 513 27.90 15.00 -13.85
C HIS A 513 28.23 14.32 -15.19
N GLY A 514 27.18 13.80 -15.85
CA GLY A 514 27.19 13.11 -17.14
C GLY A 514 27.58 13.93 -18.37
N GLY A 515 28.20 15.11 -18.21
CA GLY A 515 28.64 15.96 -19.32
C GLY A 515 29.62 15.28 -20.28
N ASN A 516 30.37 14.28 -19.80
CA ASN A 516 31.16 13.32 -20.61
C ASN A 516 32.08 13.96 -21.67
N GLY A 517 32.56 15.19 -21.43
CA GLY A 517 33.38 15.94 -22.40
C GLY A 517 32.65 16.37 -23.67
N GLN A 518 31.31 16.30 -23.69
CA GLN A 518 30.45 16.73 -24.80
C GLN A 518 29.58 17.94 -24.42
N THR A 519 28.98 17.91 -23.23
CA THR A 519 28.23 19.04 -22.65
C THR A 519 29.08 19.65 -21.52
N PRO A 520 29.47 20.93 -21.62
CA PRO A 520 30.21 21.59 -20.54
C PRO A 520 29.33 21.83 -19.31
N PHE A 521 29.96 22.09 -18.18
CA PHE A 521 29.33 22.71 -17.01
C PHE A 521 29.50 24.24 -17.09
N GLU A 522 28.41 24.98 -17.19
CA GLU A 522 28.43 26.44 -17.35
C GLU A 522 28.05 27.15 -16.04
N VAL A 523 28.94 27.97 -15.50
CA VAL A 523 28.67 28.85 -14.36
C VAL A 523 28.27 30.20 -14.91
N GLY A 524 27.02 30.62 -14.69
CA GLY A 524 26.39 31.76 -15.34
C GLY A 524 25.38 31.39 -16.45
N ASN A 525 24.99 30.12 -16.56
CA ASN A 525 23.95 29.64 -17.47
C ASN A 525 23.40 28.27 -17.01
N SER A 526 22.25 28.29 -16.33
CA SER A 526 21.63 27.07 -15.81
C SER A 526 20.82 26.24 -16.84
N ILE A 527 20.71 26.67 -18.10
CA ILE A 527 19.72 26.14 -19.07
C ILE A 527 19.89 24.63 -19.32
N THR A 528 21.13 24.16 -19.50
CA THR A 528 21.42 22.77 -19.93
C THR A 528 22.11 21.95 -18.85
N ASN A 529 23.20 22.46 -18.29
CA ASN A 529 24.02 21.79 -17.28
C ASN A 529 24.97 22.84 -16.66
N GLY A 530 24.74 23.24 -15.41
CA GLY A 530 25.41 24.41 -14.86
C GLY A 530 24.71 25.08 -13.66
N THR A 531 25.13 26.30 -13.37
CA THR A 531 24.54 27.17 -12.34
C THR A 531 24.23 28.55 -12.91
N GLU A 532 23.20 29.22 -12.40
CA GLU A 532 22.84 30.58 -12.83
C GLU A 532 23.76 31.66 -12.24
N GLY A 533 24.21 31.47 -11.00
CA GLY A 533 25.16 32.33 -10.30
C GLY A 533 26.46 31.61 -9.94
N ALA A 534 27.26 32.27 -9.10
CA ALA A 534 28.56 31.79 -8.67
C ALA A 534 28.49 30.55 -7.75
N ILE A 535 29.61 29.84 -7.66
CA ILE A 535 29.83 28.71 -6.73
C ILE A 535 30.94 29.13 -5.76
N SER A 536 30.71 29.08 -4.45
CA SER A 536 31.67 29.61 -3.48
C SER A 536 31.77 28.82 -2.16
N THR A 537 33.00 28.54 -1.74
CA THR A 537 33.31 28.10 -0.36
C THR A 537 33.70 29.27 0.55
N GLY A 538 33.72 30.50 0.04
CA GLY A 538 34.31 31.67 0.70
C GLY A 538 35.82 31.74 0.45
N ASP A 539 36.54 30.64 0.71
CA ASP A 539 37.98 30.52 0.44
C ASP A 539 38.31 30.35 -1.06
N SER A 540 37.43 29.64 -1.79
CA SER A 540 37.44 29.51 -3.26
C SER A 540 36.12 30.02 -3.83
N THR A 541 36.15 30.67 -5.01
CA THR A 541 34.93 31.09 -5.73
C THR A 541 35.11 30.97 -7.24
N ILE A 542 34.15 30.35 -7.91
CA ILE A 542 34.01 30.38 -9.37
C ILE A 542 32.92 31.42 -9.71
N LEU A 543 33.31 32.49 -10.40
CA LEU A 543 32.42 33.57 -10.82
C LEU A 543 31.94 33.37 -12.27
N PRO A 544 30.70 33.76 -12.61
CA PRO A 544 30.22 33.71 -13.98
C PRO A 544 30.80 34.83 -14.86
N PRO A 545 30.95 34.62 -16.20
CA PRO A 545 30.70 33.39 -16.92
C PRO A 545 31.96 32.50 -17.00
N GLU A 546 31.84 31.23 -16.61
CA GLU A 546 32.89 30.19 -16.76
C GLU A 546 32.31 28.90 -17.34
N SER A 547 33.13 28.09 -18.02
CA SER A 547 32.67 26.92 -18.79
C SER A 547 33.68 25.77 -18.78
N PHE A 548 33.31 24.66 -18.14
CA PHE A 548 34.19 23.49 -17.94
C PHE A 548 33.76 22.31 -18.80
N LEU A 549 34.51 22.03 -19.87
CA LEU A 549 34.29 20.84 -20.72
C LEU A 549 35.00 19.58 -20.18
N THR A 550 35.96 19.75 -19.28
CA THR A 550 36.70 18.66 -18.63
C THR A 550 36.76 18.90 -17.12
N SER A 551 36.93 17.84 -16.34
CA SER A 551 37.03 17.93 -14.88
C SER A 551 38.03 19.00 -14.44
N THR A 552 37.62 19.80 -13.47
CA THR A 552 38.36 20.95 -12.94
C THR A 552 38.29 20.98 -11.42
N SER A 553 39.22 21.70 -10.80
CA SER A 553 39.19 22.00 -9.37
C SER A 553 39.77 23.39 -9.12
N SER A 554 39.38 24.03 -8.02
CA SER A 554 39.97 25.32 -7.61
C SER A 554 41.42 25.15 -7.16
N ASP A 555 42.19 26.24 -7.11
CA ASP A 555 43.61 26.24 -6.69
C ASP A 555 43.84 25.65 -5.27
N SER A 556 42.80 25.58 -4.43
CA SER A 556 42.84 24.98 -3.09
C SER A 556 42.32 23.53 -3.02
N GLY A 557 41.55 23.06 -4.02
CA GLY A 557 40.89 21.75 -4.01
C GLY A 557 39.47 21.73 -3.40
N ASP A 558 38.99 22.86 -2.87
CA ASP A 558 37.70 22.91 -2.14
C ASP A 558 36.46 23.00 -3.04
N ILE A 559 36.64 23.30 -4.33
CA ILE A 559 35.61 23.14 -5.36
C ILE A 559 36.13 22.13 -6.39
N GLU A 560 35.35 21.09 -6.69
CA GLU A 560 35.60 20.11 -7.75
C GLU A 560 34.37 19.97 -8.65
N ILE A 561 34.57 20.06 -9.96
CA ILE A 561 33.54 19.78 -10.97
C ILE A 561 34.09 18.66 -11.86
N ASN A 562 33.45 17.50 -11.84
CA ASN A 562 33.92 16.26 -12.45
C ASN A 562 33.05 15.88 -13.67
N THR A 563 33.67 15.77 -14.84
CA THR A 563 33.01 15.44 -16.11
C THR A 563 33.23 13.98 -16.49
N GLY A 564 32.18 13.16 -16.50
CA GLY A 564 32.26 11.75 -16.94
C GLY A 564 31.21 10.87 -16.26
N GLU A 565 30.98 9.66 -16.77
CA GLU A 565 30.21 8.63 -16.06
C GLU A 565 30.73 8.48 -14.62
N PRO A 566 29.94 8.80 -13.58
CA PRO A 566 30.36 8.64 -12.20
C PRO A 566 30.54 7.14 -11.94
N SER A 567 31.78 6.70 -11.68
CA SER A 567 32.02 5.27 -11.48
C SER A 567 31.20 4.78 -10.28
N SER A 568 30.42 3.71 -10.46
CA SER A 568 29.42 3.20 -9.50
C SER A 568 29.99 2.72 -8.15
N ASN A 569 31.26 2.98 -7.88
CA ASN A 569 31.95 2.81 -6.61
C ASN A 569 31.53 3.85 -5.56
N ALA A 570 30.82 4.93 -5.94
CA ALA A 570 30.20 5.89 -5.01
C ALA A 570 29.22 5.25 -4.03
N THR A 571 28.68 4.07 -4.38
CA THR A 571 28.00 3.15 -3.46
C THR A 571 28.77 2.91 -2.16
N SER A 572 30.10 3.01 -2.14
CA SER A 572 30.92 2.92 -0.92
C SER A 572 30.59 3.98 0.14
N ALA A 573 30.19 5.19 -0.26
CA ALA A 573 29.88 6.29 0.67
C ALA A 573 28.42 6.23 1.13
N GLY A 574 27.48 6.12 0.19
CA GLY A 574 26.05 5.95 0.50
C GLY A 574 25.77 4.68 1.33
N GLN A 575 26.44 3.56 1.02
CA GLN A 575 26.32 2.35 1.83
C GLN A 575 27.02 2.49 3.19
N ALA A 576 28.12 3.23 3.33
CA ALA A 576 28.73 3.46 4.64
C ALA A 576 27.76 4.19 5.59
N MET A 577 27.05 5.22 5.11
CA MET A 577 26.00 5.90 5.88
C MET A 577 24.79 5.00 6.14
N ALA A 578 24.30 4.27 5.14
CA ALA A 578 23.19 3.33 5.31
C ALA A 578 23.52 2.18 6.29
N THR A 579 24.77 1.69 6.31
CA THR A 579 25.22 0.70 7.30
C THR A 579 25.39 1.25 8.70
N ASN A 580 25.53 2.56 8.89
CA ASN A 580 25.47 3.18 10.23
C ASN A 580 24.01 3.36 10.68
N LEU A 581 23.11 3.84 9.81
CA LEU A 581 21.68 4.01 10.15
C LEU A 581 20.94 2.69 10.40
N LEU A 582 21.39 1.58 9.81
CA LEU A 582 20.86 0.23 10.09
C LEU A 582 21.76 -0.60 11.03
N GLY A 583 22.69 0.06 11.76
CA GLY A 583 23.89 -0.61 12.28
C GLY A 583 24.28 -0.44 13.75
N ASN A 584 23.47 0.17 14.62
CA ASN A 584 23.77 0.20 16.06
C ASN A 584 22.68 -0.39 16.98
N SER A 585 22.02 -1.48 16.56
CA SER A 585 21.21 -2.30 17.47
C SER A 585 22.06 -3.28 18.30
N SER A 586 23.23 -2.86 18.79
CA SER A 586 24.16 -3.70 19.55
C SER A 586 24.78 -2.98 20.76
N THR A 587 24.18 -3.19 21.93
CA THR A 587 24.71 -2.74 23.23
C THR A 587 26.17 -3.18 23.41
N SER A 588 27.03 -2.26 23.85
CA SER A 588 28.50 -2.37 23.90
C SER A 588 29.04 -3.30 25.03
N ALA A 589 28.60 -4.56 25.05
CA ALA A 589 29.03 -5.58 26.01
C ALA A 589 29.07 -7.00 25.39
N GLY A 590 29.89 -7.22 24.35
CA GLY A 590 29.85 -8.47 23.57
C GLY A 590 31.11 -8.89 22.79
N GLN A 591 32.31 -8.39 23.10
CA GLN A 591 33.52 -8.86 22.41
C GLN A 591 33.94 -10.27 22.85
N ALA A 592 33.87 -11.27 21.95
CA ALA A 592 34.98 -12.21 21.66
C ALA A 592 34.71 -13.21 20.50
N MET A 593 35.77 -13.47 19.72
CA MET A 593 36.02 -14.63 18.83
C MET A 593 35.39 -14.68 17.41
N ALA A 594 36.07 -15.46 16.55
CA ALA A 594 35.83 -15.82 15.14
C ALA A 594 36.21 -14.77 14.07
N THR A 595 37.34 -15.04 13.38
CA THR A 595 37.89 -14.26 12.26
C THR A 595 37.85 -15.01 10.92
N ASN A 596 38.17 -14.29 9.83
CA ASN A 596 38.59 -14.75 8.50
C ASN A 596 37.53 -15.31 7.52
N LEU A 597 37.20 -14.50 6.51
CA LEU A 597 37.18 -14.74 5.04
C LEU A 597 36.36 -13.59 4.39
N LEU A 598 36.72 -12.94 3.28
CA LEU A 598 37.86 -13.01 2.35
C LEU A 598 38.30 -11.56 2.04
N GLY A 599 39.58 -11.37 1.70
CA GLY A 599 40.03 -10.13 1.06
C GLY A 599 40.37 -10.37 -0.42
N ASN A 600 40.11 -9.38 -1.28
CA ASN A 600 40.92 -9.17 -2.47
C ASN A 600 40.94 -7.69 -2.86
N SER A 601 42.11 -7.15 -3.13
CA SER A 601 42.32 -5.77 -3.59
C SER A 601 43.04 -5.79 -4.93
N SER A 602 42.75 -4.80 -5.78
CA SER A 602 43.41 -4.67 -7.10
C SER A 602 43.72 -3.21 -7.40
N THR A 603 44.78 -2.69 -6.78
CA THR A 603 45.45 -1.46 -7.24
C THR A 603 46.46 -1.80 -8.33
N SER A 604 46.63 -0.90 -9.30
CA SER A 604 47.44 -1.13 -10.50
C SER A 604 48.68 -0.23 -10.55
N ALA A 605 49.83 -0.85 -10.86
CA ALA A 605 51.14 -0.24 -11.13
C ALA A 605 51.82 0.49 -9.94
N GLY A 606 53.16 0.43 -9.82
CA GLY A 606 54.12 -0.35 -10.60
C GLY A 606 55.57 -0.05 -10.22
N GLN A 607 56.52 -0.67 -10.94
CA GLN A 607 57.99 -0.59 -10.73
C GLN A 607 58.49 -1.28 -9.44
N ALA A 608 59.72 -1.80 -9.35
CA ALA A 608 60.59 -2.41 -10.37
C ALA A 608 61.73 -3.20 -9.68
N MET A 609 62.26 -4.23 -10.36
CA MET A 609 63.50 -4.98 -10.01
C MET A 609 63.34 -5.88 -8.74
N ALA A 610 63.63 -7.19 -8.84
CA ALA A 610 64.92 -7.86 -8.65
C ALA A 610 65.39 -7.85 -7.17
N GLU A 611 65.88 -8.94 -6.57
CA GLU A 611 66.24 -10.27 -7.09
C GLU A 611 66.28 -11.27 -5.90
N ASP A 612 66.37 -12.59 -6.17
CA ASP A 612 66.98 -13.61 -5.29
C ASP A 612 66.40 -13.94 -3.88
N VAL A 613 66.45 -15.18 -3.34
CA VAL A 613 66.72 -16.52 -3.93
C VAL A 613 66.28 -17.67 -2.98
N ILE A 614 65.83 -18.82 -3.53
CA ILE A 614 65.83 -20.22 -2.98
C ILE A 614 65.34 -20.43 -1.51
N SER A 615 64.30 -21.24 -1.23
CA SER A 615 64.40 -22.72 -1.26
C SER A 615 63.07 -23.48 -1.27
N ASN A 616 63.03 -24.61 -2.00
CA ASN A 616 62.63 -25.98 -1.61
C ASN A 616 61.82 -26.25 -0.31
N SER A 617 60.96 -27.29 -0.22
CA SER A 617 60.42 -28.25 -1.22
C SER A 617 59.47 -29.27 -0.55
N THR A 618 58.59 -29.94 -1.34
CA THR A 618 58.03 -31.32 -1.09
C THR A 618 57.16 -31.56 0.18
N SER A 619 56.24 -32.53 0.27
CA SER A 619 55.64 -33.50 -0.69
C SER A 619 54.45 -34.26 -0.07
N GLN A 620 53.46 -34.63 -0.91
CA GLN A 620 52.70 -35.91 -0.97
C GLN A 620 52.02 -36.55 0.28
N GLY A 621 50.84 -37.16 0.03
CA GLY A 621 50.07 -38.07 0.91
C GLY A 621 48.59 -37.65 0.94
N GLN A 622 47.56 -38.37 0.44
CA GLN A 622 47.18 -39.80 0.40
C GLN A 622 46.92 -40.44 1.78
N ALA A 623 45.94 -41.35 1.98
CA ALA A 623 44.61 -41.59 1.35
C ALA A 623 43.89 -42.76 2.07
N MET A 624 42.58 -42.63 2.37
CA MET A 624 41.68 -43.73 2.85
C MET A 624 42.08 -44.34 4.24
N ALA A 625 41.34 -45.24 4.92
CA ALA A 625 40.10 -45.97 4.64
C ALA A 625 39.32 -46.37 5.94
N GLU A 626 38.02 -46.71 5.78
CA GLU A 626 37.23 -47.81 6.44
C GLU A 626 36.96 -47.90 7.98
N ASP A 627 35.74 -48.39 8.30
CA ASP A 627 35.37 -49.35 9.39
C ASP A 627 35.46 -48.98 10.91
N VAL A 628 34.69 -49.54 11.89
CA VAL A 628 33.44 -50.36 11.91
C VAL A 628 32.77 -50.42 13.33
N ILE A 629 31.42 -50.50 13.40
CA ILE A 629 30.52 -51.14 14.44
C ILE A 629 30.59 -50.84 15.98
N SER A 630 29.39 -50.72 16.58
CA SER A 630 28.90 -51.13 17.95
C SER A 630 28.82 -50.18 19.18
N ASN A 631 27.57 -50.04 19.66
CA ASN A 631 27.01 -50.21 21.02
C ASN A 631 27.86 -49.96 22.30
N SER A 632 27.32 -49.18 23.26
CA SER A 632 26.59 -49.70 24.45
C SER A 632 26.56 -48.75 25.66
N THR A 633 25.53 -48.90 26.49
CA THR A 633 25.22 -48.15 27.73
C THR A 633 25.97 -48.64 28.98
N SER A 634 26.19 -47.76 29.96
CA SER A 634 26.24 -48.15 31.40
C SER A 634 25.92 -46.97 32.35
N GLN A 635 25.66 -47.28 33.63
CA GLN A 635 25.22 -46.34 34.69
C GLN A 635 26.24 -46.28 35.85
N GLY A 636 26.16 -45.25 36.70
CA GLY A 636 26.70 -45.20 38.08
C GLY A 636 26.55 -43.79 38.66
N GLN A 637 25.76 -43.51 39.71
CA GLN A 637 25.74 -43.97 41.12
C GLN A 637 26.78 -43.34 42.07
N ALA A 638 26.39 -42.19 42.63
CA ALA A 638 26.37 -41.81 44.05
C ALA A 638 27.56 -42.05 45.02
N MET A 639 27.96 -40.97 45.73
CA MET A 639 28.19 -40.83 47.20
C MET A 639 29.09 -39.59 47.49
N ALA A 640 29.20 -38.99 48.68
CA ALA A 640 28.23 -38.52 49.71
C ALA A 640 29.00 -38.12 51.00
N THR A 641 28.83 -36.90 51.52
CA THR A 641 29.16 -36.53 52.93
C THR A 641 28.44 -35.25 53.39
N ASN A 642 28.27 -35.08 54.71
CA ASN A 642 27.63 -33.97 55.43
C ASN A 642 28.38 -33.79 56.78
N PRO A 643 28.43 -32.59 57.41
CA PRO A 643 27.78 -32.48 58.73
C PRO A 643 27.28 -31.08 59.19
N TYR A 644 26.01 -30.99 59.62
CA TYR A 644 25.45 -30.13 60.70
C TYR A 644 25.56 -28.58 60.57
N SER A 645 24.73 -27.72 61.22
CA SER A 645 23.69 -27.87 62.25
C SER A 645 22.53 -26.85 62.09
N ASN A 646 21.46 -26.98 62.90
CA ASN A 646 20.27 -26.10 62.98
C ASN A 646 20.01 -25.75 64.47
N PRO A 647 19.39 -24.59 64.82
CA PRO A 647 18.01 -24.67 65.36
C PRO A 647 17.08 -23.45 65.15
N ALA A 648 15.78 -23.74 65.01
CA ALA A 648 14.54 -23.14 65.58
C ALA A 648 14.53 -21.70 66.22
N ASN A 649 13.42 -20.93 66.27
CA ASN A 649 12.08 -21.32 66.78
C ASN A 649 10.95 -20.25 66.58
N ILE A 650 9.70 -20.70 66.38
CA ILE A 650 8.37 -20.29 66.93
C ILE A 650 7.94 -18.79 67.13
N PHE A 651 6.67 -18.50 66.77
CA PHE A 651 5.84 -17.26 66.96
C PHE A 651 5.56 -16.84 68.44
N PRO A 652 5.11 -15.58 68.72
CA PRO A 652 3.69 -15.38 69.10
C PRO A 652 3.00 -14.01 68.77
N SER A 653 1.68 -14.07 68.51
CA SER A 653 0.55 -13.12 68.79
C SER A 653 0.67 -11.56 68.80
N ARG A 654 -0.19 -10.89 67.99
CA ARG A 654 -1.35 -9.98 68.31
C ARG A 654 -1.48 -9.33 69.74
N PRO A 655 -2.25 -8.21 69.97
CA PRO A 655 -3.12 -7.38 69.08
C PRO A 655 -3.17 -5.82 69.40
N GLN A 656 -4.16 -5.08 68.85
CA GLN A 656 -4.70 -3.73 69.27
C GLN A 656 -3.81 -2.48 69.06
N LEU A 657 -4.31 -1.22 69.19
CA LEU A 657 -5.39 -0.51 68.46
C LEU A 657 -5.34 1.03 68.79
N TYR A 658 -5.80 1.86 67.85
CA TYR A 658 -6.31 3.26 68.00
C TYR A 658 -5.43 4.50 68.36
N GLN A 659 -5.82 5.58 67.64
CA GLN A 659 -5.85 7.02 67.98
C GLN A 659 -4.56 7.81 68.26
N TYR A 660 -4.42 8.91 67.50
CA TYR A 660 -4.52 10.26 68.09
C TYR A 660 -5.35 11.20 67.19
N SER A 661 -6.04 12.15 67.82
CA SER A 661 -6.74 13.29 67.20
C SER A 661 -6.81 14.42 68.25
N LEU A 662 -6.91 15.67 67.79
CA LEU A 662 -7.24 16.95 68.48
C LEU A 662 -6.47 18.06 67.70
N GLU A 663 -7.10 18.93 66.92
CA GLU A 663 -7.91 20.11 67.31
C GLU A 663 -7.10 21.25 67.97
N PHE A 664 -7.22 22.47 67.45
CA PHE A 664 -7.83 23.61 68.18
C PHE A 664 -8.08 24.85 67.29
N LEU A 665 -9.18 25.57 67.53
CA LEU A 665 -9.54 26.91 67.00
C LEU A 665 -9.20 28.01 68.03
N PRO A 666 -8.91 29.27 67.62
CA PRO A 666 -9.88 30.39 67.83
C PRO A 666 -9.83 31.50 66.72
N ILE A 667 -10.92 32.05 66.14
CA ILE A 667 -12.02 32.93 66.64
C ILE A 667 -11.78 34.47 66.45
N LEU A 668 -12.70 35.14 65.72
CA LEU A 668 -12.97 36.61 65.58
C LEU A 668 -11.87 37.48 64.87
N THR A 669 -12.14 38.67 64.28
CA THR A 669 -13.31 39.61 64.30
C THR A 669 -13.49 40.38 62.96
N GLN A 670 -14.60 41.11 62.79
CA GLN A 670 -14.93 42.11 61.73
C GLN A 670 -14.33 43.52 62.07
N PRO A 671 -14.59 44.67 61.36
CA PRO A 671 -15.30 44.94 60.08
C PRO A 671 -14.64 45.99 59.09
N LYS A 672 -15.31 46.25 57.94
CA LYS A 672 -15.47 47.48 57.08
C LYS A 672 -14.63 48.80 57.34
N PRO A 673 -14.59 49.78 56.39
CA PRO A 673 -14.42 49.76 54.89
C PRO A 673 -13.62 50.98 54.28
N GLN A 674 -13.29 50.99 52.98
CA GLN A 674 -13.09 52.15 52.03
C GLN A 674 -12.42 51.63 50.71
N ALA A 675 -12.68 52.04 49.44
CA ALA A 675 -13.08 53.29 48.75
C ALA A 675 -11.91 54.30 48.58
N ILE A 676 -11.67 55.05 47.48
CA ILE A 676 -12.50 55.72 46.42
C ILE A 676 -11.62 55.90 45.13
N ALA A 677 -12.08 55.98 43.85
CA ALA A 677 -13.25 55.41 43.16
C ALA A 677 -13.12 55.30 41.58
N PRO A 678 -13.40 56.30 40.68
CA PRO A 678 -14.20 55.97 39.48
C PRO A 678 -13.93 56.64 38.10
N LYS A 679 -14.52 56.07 37.03
CA LYS A 679 -15.50 56.82 36.19
C LYS A 679 -16.57 55.94 35.49
N THR A 680 -17.81 56.38 35.67
CA THR A 680 -19.17 55.88 35.31
C THR A 680 -19.51 56.02 33.80
N GLU A 681 -20.62 55.60 33.17
CA GLU A 681 -22.05 55.19 33.44
C GLU A 681 -22.47 54.06 32.43
N TYR A 682 -23.67 53.44 32.24
CA TYR A 682 -24.94 52.99 32.91
C TYR A 682 -25.78 52.23 31.82
N THR A 683 -26.85 51.43 31.96
CA THR A 683 -27.67 50.73 33.00
C THR A 683 -28.34 49.50 32.31
N GLN A 684 -28.52 48.31 32.92
CA GLN A 684 -29.68 47.82 33.72
C GLN A 684 -31.00 47.63 32.90
N ILE A 685 -31.78 46.53 32.93
CA ILE A 685 -32.52 45.87 34.05
C ILE A 685 -32.98 44.41 33.73
N ASN A 686 -32.77 43.45 34.67
CA ASN A 686 -33.56 42.24 35.08
C ASN A 686 -34.24 41.22 34.09
N HIS A 687 -34.54 39.94 34.42
CA HIS A 687 -34.01 38.90 35.37
C HIS A 687 -34.83 37.58 35.26
N LYS A 688 -34.23 36.40 35.61
CA LYS A 688 -34.82 35.10 36.08
C LYS A 688 -34.93 33.90 35.11
N ASN A 689 -34.81 32.71 35.72
CA ASN A 689 -34.73 31.36 35.12
C ASN A 689 -36.10 30.69 34.94
N THR A 690 -36.22 29.73 34.00
CA THR A 690 -36.52 28.30 34.31
C THR A 690 -36.38 27.38 33.07
N LYS A 691 -36.14 26.08 33.29
CA LYS A 691 -36.18 25.03 32.25
C LYS A 691 -37.63 24.70 31.83
N LEU A 692 -37.84 24.23 30.59
CA LEU A 692 -38.65 23.03 30.30
C LEU A 692 -38.52 22.56 28.83
N GLU A 693 -38.92 21.31 28.59
CA GLU A 693 -38.79 20.49 27.38
C GLU A 693 -39.34 21.08 26.06
N PRO A 694 -38.80 20.69 24.88
CA PRO A 694 -39.39 21.00 23.58
C PRO A 694 -40.56 20.07 23.22
N ASN A 695 -41.55 20.59 22.51
CA ASN A 695 -42.59 19.80 21.84
C ASN A 695 -42.95 20.46 20.50
N TYR A 696 -42.62 19.81 19.39
CA TYR A 696 -43.01 20.25 18.05
C TYR A 696 -44.22 19.45 17.54
N ASN A 697 -45.22 20.13 16.99
CA ASN A 697 -46.28 19.51 16.20
C ASN A 697 -46.74 20.49 15.10
N LEU A 698 -47.13 19.97 13.94
CA LEU A 698 -47.47 20.75 12.76
C LEU A 698 -48.96 21.16 12.75
N LYS A 699 -49.30 22.24 12.01
CA LYS A 699 -50.32 22.18 10.93
C LYS A 699 -50.54 23.49 10.15
N ASN A 700 -50.85 23.30 8.85
CA ASN A 700 -51.61 24.15 7.91
C ASN A 700 -50.91 25.43 7.37
N LEU A 701 -50.72 25.62 6.03
CA LEU A 701 -51.68 25.81 4.89
C LEU A 701 -52.34 27.21 4.95
N GLU A 702 -52.51 28.05 3.91
CA GLU A 702 -52.46 28.00 2.41
C GLU A 702 -52.40 29.48 1.87
N PHE A 703 -52.14 29.91 0.60
CA PHE A 703 -51.90 29.32 -0.74
C PHE A 703 -51.30 30.38 -1.74
N VAL A 704 -51.38 30.11 -3.07
CA VAL A 704 -51.34 30.99 -4.28
C VAL A 704 -49.96 31.20 -4.97
N ASN A 705 -49.67 30.93 -6.26
CA ASN A 705 -50.22 30.19 -7.44
C ASN A 705 -49.93 31.01 -8.73
N PHE A 706 -49.23 30.45 -9.73
CA PHE A 706 -49.45 30.76 -11.18
C PHE A 706 -48.82 29.66 -12.10
N PRO A 707 -49.41 29.30 -13.28
CA PRO A 707 -48.99 28.10 -14.03
C PRO A 707 -48.70 28.38 -15.57
N PRO A 708 -48.87 27.47 -16.58
CA PRO A 708 -47.73 26.93 -17.35
C PRO A 708 -47.87 26.89 -18.91
N LYS A 709 -46.86 26.37 -19.66
CA LYS A 709 -47.00 25.29 -20.72
C LYS A 709 -45.84 25.10 -21.74
N SER A 710 -45.21 23.90 -21.68
CA SER A 710 -44.99 22.88 -22.75
C SER A 710 -44.43 23.15 -24.17
N ASN A 711 -43.61 22.18 -24.64
CA ASN A 711 -43.56 21.51 -25.97
C ASN A 711 -42.79 22.09 -27.19
N LEU A 712 -41.70 21.44 -27.65
CA LEU A 712 -41.60 20.58 -28.87
C LEU A 712 -40.12 20.24 -29.28
N ILE A 713 -39.92 19.54 -30.42
CA ILE A 713 -38.80 18.59 -30.68
C ILE A 713 -38.22 18.72 -32.13
N ASN A 714 -36.91 18.41 -32.32
CA ASN A 714 -36.19 17.85 -33.50
C ASN A 714 -35.36 18.70 -34.53
N ILE A 715 -34.04 18.37 -34.58
CA ILE A 715 -33.09 18.09 -35.72
C ILE A 715 -32.83 19.14 -36.84
N TYR A 716 -31.57 19.62 -36.99
CA TYR A 716 -30.62 19.25 -38.10
C TYR A 716 -29.20 19.91 -38.01
N TYR A 717 -28.23 19.33 -38.72
CA TYR A 717 -26.79 19.66 -38.79
C TYR A 717 -26.44 20.95 -39.58
N ASN A 718 -25.44 21.74 -39.15
CA ASN A 718 -24.12 21.85 -39.83
C ASN A 718 -23.12 22.88 -39.21
N GLN A 719 -21.85 22.78 -39.64
CA GLN A 719 -20.65 23.58 -39.29
C GLN A 719 -20.37 24.72 -40.31
N PRO A 720 -19.31 25.58 -40.19
CA PRO A 720 -18.55 26.07 -39.01
C PRO A 720 -18.15 27.59 -39.03
N ALA A 721 -17.52 28.05 -37.93
CA ALA A 721 -16.48 29.11 -37.87
C ALA A 721 -16.89 30.61 -38.10
N PRO A 722 -15.99 31.60 -37.86
CA PRO A 722 -15.45 31.91 -36.53
C PRO A 722 -15.36 33.43 -36.21
N GLN A 723 -15.55 33.85 -34.95
CA GLN A 723 -15.03 35.14 -34.45
C GLN A 723 -14.61 35.08 -32.97
N THR A 724 -13.62 35.90 -32.62
CA THR A 724 -13.00 36.06 -31.29
C THR A 724 -13.65 37.16 -30.46
N ILE A 725 -13.54 37.04 -29.13
CA ILE A 725 -13.24 38.11 -28.17
C ILE A 725 -12.70 37.43 -26.89
N ALA A 726 -11.86 38.13 -26.13
CA ALA A 726 -11.12 37.61 -24.98
C ALA A 726 -11.72 38.06 -23.63
N GLU A 727 -11.08 37.62 -22.54
CA GLU A 727 -11.18 38.14 -21.16
C GLU A 727 -12.55 38.00 -20.45
N ILE A 728 -12.63 36.98 -19.58
CA ILE A 728 -12.42 37.17 -18.13
C ILE A 728 -11.81 35.88 -17.58
N THR A 729 -10.72 36.00 -16.82
CA THR A 729 -10.02 34.88 -16.16
C THR A 729 -10.47 34.71 -14.72
N ASN A 730 -10.54 33.47 -14.26
CA ASN A 730 -10.27 33.14 -12.85
C ASN A 730 -9.50 31.81 -12.81
N THR A 731 -8.50 31.70 -11.93
CA THR A 731 -7.41 30.72 -12.04
C THR A 731 -7.53 29.57 -11.04
N ASN A 732 -7.35 28.33 -11.50
CA ASN A 732 -6.67 27.20 -10.80
C ASN A 732 -6.81 25.88 -11.59
N SER A 733 -6.32 25.83 -12.84
CA SER A 733 -6.38 24.60 -13.67
C SER A 733 -5.31 24.49 -14.77
N THR A 734 -4.38 25.45 -14.87
CA THR A 734 -3.49 25.61 -16.04
C THR A 734 -2.30 24.65 -16.07
N ASN A 735 -1.71 24.31 -14.93
CA ASN A 735 -0.35 23.73 -14.91
C ASN A 735 -0.31 22.28 -15.45
N ILE A 736 -1.35 21.47 -15.21
CA ILE A 736 -1.44 20.10 -15.76
C ILE A 736 -1.63 20.10 -17.29
N SER A 737 -2.26 21.15 -17.83
CA SER A 737 -2.56 21.25 -19.27
C SER A 737 -1.35 21.69 -20.10
N GLN A 738 -0.32 22.29 -19.49
CA GLN A 738 0.82 22.86 -20.21
C GLN A 738 2.00 21.88 -20.36
N SER A 739 2.24 20.99 -19.38
CA SER A 739 3.30 19.96 -19.50
C SER A 739 3.02 18.94 -20.61
N LEU A 740 1.77 18.49 -20.73
CA LEU A 740 1.34 17.54 -21.77
C LEU A 740 1.33 18.13 -23.20
N ALA A 741 1.39 19.45 -23.35
CA ALA A 741 1.29 20.14 -24.64
C ALA A 741 2.60 20.21 -25.43
N GLN A 742 3.76 19.98 -24.82
CA GLN A 742 5.08 20.13 -25.47
C GLN A 742 5.60 18.82 -26.09
N SER A 743 4.78 18.15 -26.90
CA SER A 743 5.23 17.05 -27.78
C SER A 743 5.17 17.45 -29.26
N VAL A 744 6.28 17.97 -29.78
CA VAL A 744 6.48 18.23 -31.22
C VAL A 744 6.24 16.92 -32.01
N PRO A 745 5.52 16.93 -33.14
CA PRO A 745 5.19 15.71 -33.88
C PRO A 745 6.44 15.08 -34.54
N GLN A 746 7.08 14.16 -33.82
CA GLN A 746 8.17 13.34 -34.38
C GLN A 746 7.61 12.28 -35.35
N GLN A 747 8.38 11.96 -36.39
CA GLN A 747 7.94 11.08 -37.47
C GLN A 747 7.93 9.60 -37.06
N VAL A 748 6.77 8.94 -37.20
CA VAL A 748 6.64 7.48 -37.12
C VAL A 748 7.43 6.84 -38.27
N THR A 749 8.59 6.25 -37.97
CA THR A 749 9.46 5.64 -38.98
C THR A 749 8.99 4.23 -39.35
N SER A 750 8.26 4.11 -40.45
CA SER A 750 7.75 2.83 -40.95
C SER A 750 8.84 1.97 -41.63
N LYS A 751 9.44 1.05 -40.89
CA LYS A 751 10.26 -0.04 -41.47
C LYS A 751 9.38 -1.06 -42.17
N SER A 752 9.09 -0.81 -43.45
CA SER A 752 8.33 -1.72 -44.31
C SER A 752 9.06 -3.05 -44.56
N SER A 753 8.27 -4.14 -44.62
CA SER A 753 8.65 -5.47 -45.11
C SER A 753 9.92 -6.12 -44.52
N LYS A 754 9.78 -6.74 -43.34
CA LYS A 754 10.42 -8.03 -43.06
C LYS A 754 9.91 -9.10 -44.05
N SER A 755 10.65 -10.19 -44.23
CA SER A 755 10.17 -11.36 -44.97
C SER A 755 9.12 -12.15 -44.17
N THR A 756 8.30 -12.96 -44.86
CA THR A 756 7.23 -13.76 -44.23
C THR A 756 7.75 -14.68 -43.12
N LEU A 757 8.93 -15.27 -43.30
CA LEU A 757 9.56 -16.16 -42.32
C LEU A 757 9.99 -15.44 -41.04
N GLU A 758 10.44 -14.17 -41.15
CA GLU A 758 10.80 -13.35 -40.00
C GLU A 758 9.55 -12.85 -39.25
N ALA A 759 8.46 -12.58 -39.97
CA ALA A 759 7.17 -12.23 -39.36
C ALA A 759 6.52 -13.42 -38.63
N GLU A 760 6.64 -14.63 -39.18
CA GLU A 760 6.21 -15.87 -38.54
C GLU A 760 7.03 -16.17 -37.27
N ALA A 761 8.34 -15.93 -37.31
CA ALA A 761 9.23 -16.04 -36.15
C ALA A 761 8.89 -15.01 -35.04
N ASP A 762 8.70 -13.73 -35.41
CA ASP A 762 8.30 -12.66 -34.48
C ASP A 762 7.00 -13.03 -33.72
N VAL A 763 5.95 -13.43 -34.45
CA VAL A 763 4.65 -13.80 -33.86
C VAL A 763 4.80 -15.00 -32.92
N LYS A 764 5.49 -16.06 -33.36
CA LYS A 764 5.68 -17.27 -32.57
C LYS A 764 6.51 -17.02 -31.31
N GLN A 765 7.45 -16.08 -31.34
CA GLN A 765 8.23 -15.67 -30.16
C GLN A 765 7.36 -14.92 -29.15
N LEU A 766 6.58 -13.92 -29.58
CA LEU A 766 5.69 -13.16 -28.70
C LEU A 766 4.61 -14.06 -28.07
N GLU A 767 3.90 -14.82 -28.91
CA GLU A 767 2.84 -15.74 -28.50
C GLU A 767 3.35 -16.79 -27.49
N GLY A 768 4.57 -17.29 -27.68
CA GLY A 768 5.25 -18.16 -26.73
C GLY A 768 5.64 -17.46 -25.42
N GLY A 769 6.12 -16.22 -25.48
CA GLY A 769 6.48 -15.41 -24.31
C GLY A 769 5.28 -15.11 -23.41
N PHE A 770 4.19 -14.57 -23.99
CA PHE A 770 2.94 -14.33 -23.26
C PHE A 770 2.36 -15.64 -22.71
N THR A 771 2.35 -16.73 -23.49
CA THR A 771 1.78 -18.01 -23.04
C THR A 771 2.56 -18.53 -21.82
N TYR A 772 3.89 -18.44 -21.83
CA TYR A 772 4.73 -18.87 -20.71
C TYR A 772 4.46 -18.09 -19.40
N ALA A 773 4.12 -16.80 -19.47
CA ALA A 773 3.75 -16.01 -18.29
C ALA A 773 2.47 -16.55 -17.63
N PHE A 774 1.43 -16.83 -18.43
CA PHE A 774 0.21 -17.46 -17.96
C PHE A 774 0.41 -18.93 -17.54
N GLU A 775 1.29 -19.70 -18.19
CA GLU A 775 1.66 -21.05 -17.73
C GLU A 775 2.26 -21.02 -16.32
N LYS A 776 3.23 -20.13 -16.07
CA LYS A 776 3.88 -19.92 -14.77
C LYS A 776 2.87 -19.55 -13.68
N HIS A 777 1.99 -18.58 -13.94
CA HIS A 777 1.05 -18.06 -12.94
C HIS A 777 -0.13 -19.02 -12.67
N LEU A 778 -0.68 -19.66 -13.70
CA LEU A 778 -1.85 -20.55 -13.57
C LEU A 778 -1.49 -22.01 -13.23
N GLY A 779 -0.20 -22.37 -13.18
CA GLY A 779 0.26 -23.73 -12.88
C GLY A 779 -0.03 -24.75 -13.98
N ILE A 780 -0.18 -24.30 -15.22
CA ILE A 780 -0.42 -25.13 -16.41
C ILE A 780 0.88 -25.25 -17.24
N SER A 781 0.98 -26.25 -18.12
CA SER A 781 2.22 -26.47 -18.88
C SER A 781 2.02 -27.26 -20.17
N ASN A 782 2.96 -27.10 -21.11
CA ASN A 782 3.05 -27.79 -22.41
C ASN A 782 1.97 -27.35 -23.42
N THR A 783 1.52 -26.09 -23.33
CA THR A 783 0.59 -25.48 -24.29
C THR A 783 1.23 -25.41 -25.69
N PRO A 784 0.60 -25.93 -26.76
CA PRO A 784 1.06 -25.76 -28.13
C PRO A 784 0.98 -24.29 -28.56
N ILE A 785 2.10 -23.70 -28.96
CA ILE A 785 2.18 -22.29 -29.40
C ILE A 785 1.65 -22.15 -30.83
N VAL A 786 0.59 -21.37 -30.98
CA VAL A 786 -0.10 -21.10 -32.25
C VAL A 786 0.81 -20.35 -33.23
N THR A 787 0.81 -20.78 -34.49
CA THR A 787 1.57 -20.14 -35.58
C THR A 787 0.82 -18.99 -36.23
N LEU A 788 1.53 -18.16 -37.02
CA LEU A 788 0.92 -17.10 -37.82
C LEU A 788 -0.13 -17.65 -38.82
N GLU A 789 0.13 -18.79 -39.46
CA GLU A 789 -0.84 -19.37 -40.41
C GLU A 789 -2.13 -19.82 -39.72
N GLU A 790 -2.02 -20.48 -38.56
CA GLU A 790 -3.16 -20.89 -37.73
C GLU A 790 -3.93 -19.69 -37.18
N ALA A 791 -3.24 -18.66 -36.67
CA ALA A 791 -3.84 -17.43 -36.20
C ALA A 791 -4.66 -16.75 -37.31
N GLN A 792 -4.08 -16.57 -38.51
CA GLN A 792 -4.81 -16.01 -39.64
C GLN A 792 -5.96 -16.94 -40.12
N ALA A 793 -5.80 -18.26 -40.04
CA ALA A 793 -6.86 -19.21 -40.39
C ALA A 793 -8.08 -19.08 -39.45
N HIS A 794 -7.85 -18.92 -38.14
CA HIS A 794 -8.92 -18.63 -37.19
C HIS A 794 -9.60 -17.28 -37.48
N LEU A 795 -8.84 -16.22 -37.74
CA LEU A 795 -9.41 -14.91 -38.10
C LEU A 795 -10.26 -14.97 -39.38
N ARG A 796 -9.82 -15.71 -40.41
CA ARG A 796 -10.60 -15.98 -41.64
C ARG A 796 -11.87 -16.78 -41.34
N GLN A 797 -11.81 -17.75 -40.43
CA GLN A 797 -12.99 -18.53 -40.02
C GLN A 797 -14.02 -17.66 -39.30
N ILE A 798 -13.59 -16.78 -38.40
CA ILE A 798 -14.46 -15.80 -37.72
C ILE A 798 -15.09 -14.84 -38.73
N GLU A 799 -14.31 -14.30 -39.67
CA GLU A 799 -14.85 -13.41 -40.72
C GLU A 799 -15.93 -14.08 -41.57
N ASN A 800 -15.68 -15.31 -42.03
CA ASN A 800 -16.64 -16.07 -42.83
C ASN A 800 -17.93 -16.45 -42.07
N ILE A 801 -17.88 -16.59 -40.74
CA ILE A 801 -19.04 -17.00 -39.93
C ILE A 801 -19.83 -15.79 -39.39
N THR A 802 -19.15 -14.73 -38.99
CA THR A 802 -19.75 -13.59 -38.26
C THR A 802 -19.94 -12.34 -39.13
N GLY A 803 -19.21 -12.21 -40.24
CA GLY A 803 -19.13 -10.98 -41.02
C GLY A 803 -18.32 -9.85 -40.37
N LEU A 804 -17.77 -10.07 -39.17
CA LEU A 804 -16.80 -9.16 -38.55
C LEU A 804 -15.43 -9.33 -39.20
N LYS A 805 -14.63 -8.26 -39.17
CA LYS A 805 -13.25 -8.25 -39.61
C LYS A 805 -12.36 -8.07 -38.38
N PRO A 806 -11.88 -9.16 -37.77
CA PRO A 806 -11.07 -9.11 -36.56
C PRO A 806 -9.60 -8.80 -36.86
N ALA A 807 -8.98 -8.05 -35.95
CA ALA A 807 -7.52 -7.94 -35.84
C ALA A 807 -7.07 -8.30 -34.42
N LEU A 808 -5.97 -9.02 -34.32
CA LEU A 808 -5.23 -9.24 -33.07
C LEU A 808 -4.21 -8.11 -32.93
N ILE A 809 -4.14 -7.48 -31.77
CA ILE A 809 -3.14 -6.44 -31.47
C ILE A 809 -2.36 -6.88 -30.22
N TYR A 810 -1.10 -7.25 -30.43
CA TYR A 810 -0.13 -7.44 -29.36
C TYR A 810 0.44 -6.07 -28.97
N LEU A 811 0.30 -5.69 -27.71
CA LEU A 811 0.85 -4.48 -27.10
C LEU A 811 1.91 -4.91 -26.09
N PHE A 812 3.18 -4.64 -26.37
CA PHE A 812 4.31 -5.16 -25.59
C PHE A 812 5.48 -4.19 -25.53
N PHE A 813 6.30 -4.31 -24.48
CA PHE A 813 7.55 -3.58 -24.36
C PHE A 813 8.71 -4.53 -24.67
N LYS A 814 9.55 -4.20 -25.65
CA LYS A 814 10.59 -5.12 -26.14
C LYS A 814 11.88 -5.01 -25.30
N PRO A 815 12.36 -6.10 -24.66
CA PRO A 815 13.66 -6.07 -23.99
C PRO A 815 14.83 -5.80 -24.94
N GLU A 816 15.78 -4.98 -24.50
CA GLU A 816 17.09 -4.82 -25.13
C GLU A 816 17.95 -6.05 -24.88
N PHE A 817 18.07 -6.93 -25.87
CA PHE A 817 19.04 -8.02 -25.82
C PHE A 817 20.44 -7.49 -26.19
N LYS A 818 21.14 -6.85 -25.23
CA LYS A 818 22.56 -6.51 -25.37
C LYS A 818 23.38 -7.82 -25.40
N PRO A 819 24.01 -8.22 -26.51
CA PRO A 819 24.71 -9.49 -26.59
C PRO A 819 26.07 -9.39 -25.87
N GLU A 820 26.32 -10.25 -24.88
CA GLU A 820 27.64 -10.37 -24.26
C GLU A 820 28.69 -10.68 -25.33
N THR A 821 29.67 -9.79 -25.50
CA THR A 821 30.80 -10.01 -26.42
C THR A 821 31.88 -10.85 -25.75
N THR A 822 31.55 -12.09 -25.39
CA THR A 822 32.50 -13.02 -24.77
C THR A 822 33.65 -13.33 -25.75
N LYS A 823 34.79 -12.65 -25.58
CA LYS A 823 36.04 -12.90 -26.33
C LYS A 823 36.70 -14.21 -25.89
N GLY A 824 36.06 -15.34 -26.18
CA GLY A 824 36.59 -16.67 -25.95
C GLY A 824 37.69 -17.04 -26.97
N ASN A 825 38.89 -17.36 -26.48
CA ASN A 825 40.02 -17.75 -27.35
C ASN A 825 39.76 -19.07 -28.09
N LEU A 826 39.91 -19.06 -29.42
CA LEU A 826 39.92 -20.27 -30.24
C LEU A 826 41.28 -20.99 -30.12
N VAL A 827 41.33 -22.09 -29.36
CA VAL A 827 42.44 -23.04 -29.37
C VAL A 827 42.03 -24.32 -30.10
N ASN A 828 42.83 -24.73 -31.07
CA ASN A 828 42.57 -25.91 -31.89
C ASN A 828 42.77 -27.22 -31.13
N SER A 829 41.90 -28.20 -31.35
CA SER A 829 42.28 -29.61 -31.36
C SER A 829 41.51 -30.36 -32.46
N LYS A 830 42.12 -31.44 -32.99
CA LYS A 830 41.57 -32.25 -34.09
C LYS A 830 41.43 -33.70 -33.65
N GLY A 831 40.30 -34.34 -33.94
CA GLY A 831 40.25 -35.76 -34.28
C GLY A 831 39.20 -36.64 -33.59
N LEU A 832 38.61 -37.53 -34.40
CA LEU A 832 38.25 -38.95 -34.19
C LEU A 832 38.14 -39.49 -32.73
N THR A 833 37.16 -40.32 -32.31
CA THR A 833 36.12 -41.06 -33.07
C THR A 833 35.00 -41.66 -32.18
N SER A 834 33.82 -41.86 -32.78
CA SER A 834 32.84 -42.97 -32.56
C SER A 834 32.19 -43.29 -31.18
N THR A 835 30.84 -43.29 -31.21
CA THR A 835 29.89 -44.24 -30.59
C THR A 835 29.74 -44.37 -29.05
N LYS A 836 28.64 -43.81 -28.52
CA LYS A 836 27.50 -44.56 -27.90
C LYS A 836 26.28 -43.63 -27.69
N PRO A 837 25.06 -44.14 -27.37
CA PRO A 837 23.82 -43.40 -27.58
C PRO A 837 23.24 -42.67 -26.34
N GLU A 838 22.59 -41.54 -26.63
CA GLU A 838 21.28 -41.14 -26.08
C GLU A 838 21.09 -41.14 -24.54
N ARG A 839 21.73 -40.18 -23.87
CA ARG A 839 21.25 -39.66 -22.56
C ARG A 839 21.49 -38.17 -22.26
N GLU A 840 22.25 -37.45 -23.08
CA GLU A 840 22.67 -36.05 -22.82
C GLU A 840 21.91 -35.02 -23.69
N ARG A 841 20.56 -35.08 -23.71
CA ARG A 841 19.72 -34.10 -24.44
C ARG A 841 18.88 -33.18 -23.56
N THR A 842 18.95 -33.32 -22.24
CA THR A 842 18.17 -32.56 -21.25
C THR A 842 18.90 -31.34 -20.69
N GLU A 843 20.20 -31.43 -20.41
CA GLU A 843 20.93 -30.38 -19.66
C GLU A 843 21.25 -29.14 -20.50
N ASN A 844 21.60 -29.32 -21.78
CA ASN A 844 21.91 -28.21 -22.70
C ASN A 844 20.69 -27.42 -23.22
N ARG A 845 19.51 -27.54 -22.58
CA ARG A 845 18.36 -26.63 -22.76
C ARG A 845 18.20 -25.60 -21.64
N GLN A 846 18.96 -25.68 -20.54
CA GLN A 846 18.78 -24.78 -19.39
C GLN A 846 19.59 -23.48 -19.44
N LYS A 847 20.55 -23.32 -20.37
CA LYS A 847 21.44 -22.13 -20.45
C LYS A 847 21.06 -21.05 -21.48
N THR A 848 19.81 -21.00 -21.93
CA THR A 848 19.26 -19.86 -22.69
C THR A 848 17.91 -19.38 -22.12
N ARG A 849 17.75 -19.47 -20.80
CA ARG A 849 16.61 -18.90 -20.04
C ARG A 849 17.08 -17.64 -19.29
N SER A 850 17.34 -16.58 -20.04
CA SER A 850 17.53 -15.24 -19.45
C SER A 850 16.23 -14.76 -18.80
N HIS A 851 16.34 -13.89 -17.78
CA HIS A 851 15.17 -13.22 -17.21
C HIS A 851 14.46 -12.34 -18.26
N TRP A 852 13.15 -12.14 -18.08
CA TRP A 852 12.52 -10.90 -18.50
C TRP A 852 12.90 -9.87 -17.44
N GLN A 853 13.86 -9.00 -17.78
CA GLN A 853 14.38 -7.97 -16.89
C GLN A 853 13.64 -6.65 -17.21
N GLU A 854 13.10 -5.99 -16.19
CA GLU A 854 12.19 -4.85 -16.36
C GLU A 854 12.92 -3.54 -16.68
N ASN A 855 13.49 -3.42 -17.88
CA ASN A 855 14.03 -2.15 -18.35
C ASN A 855 12.90 -1.12 -18.58
N LEU A 856 12.89 -0.04 -17.81
CA LEU A 856 11.89 1.05 -17.90
C LEU A 856 11.98 1.83 -19.24
N ASP A 857 13.17 1.89 -19.84
CA ASP A 857 13.44 2.50 -21.17
C ASP A 857 12.76 1.81 -22.35
N THR A 858 12.24 0.59 -22.14
CA THR A 858 11.72 -0.22 -23.25
C THR A 858 10.55 0.49 -23.93
N GLN A 859 10.71 0.82 -25.21
CA GLN A 859 9.67 1.48 -25.98
C GLN A 859 8.51 0.53 -26.28
N LEU A 860 7.30 1.09 -26.28
CA LEU A 860 6.08 0.43 -26.71
C LEU A 860 6.19 -0.04 -28.18
N GLU A 861 5.93 -1.32 -28.41
CA GLU A 861 5.72 -1.89 -29.74
C GLU A 861 4.31 -2.45 -29.90
N LEU A 862 3.75 -2.24 -31.10
CA LEU A 862 2.48 -2.80 -31.55
C LEU A 862 2.77 -3.83 -32.64
N LEU A 863 2.19 -5.02 -32.52
CA LEU A 863 2.16 -6.00 -33.61
C LEU A 863 0.72 -6.42 -33.91
N VAL A 864 0.30 -6.26 -35.17
CA VAL A 864 -1.07 -6.52 -35.63
C VAL A 864 -1.12 -7.68 -36.61
N VAL A 865 -1.98 -8.65 -36.31
CA VAL A 865 -2.30 -9.78 -37.19
C VAL A 865 -3.76 -9.70 -37.62
N THR A 866 -4.01 -9.70 -38.92
CA THR A 866 -5.36 -9.71 -39.52
C THR A 866 -5.60 -11.01 -40.30
N ALA A 867 -6.82 -11.25 -40.76
CA ALA A 867 -7.20 -12.45 -41.51
C ALA A 867 -6.39 -12.69 -42.82
N SER A 868 -5.74 -11.66 -43.39
CA SER A 868 -4.93 -11.80 -44.60
C SER A 868 -3.96 -10.63 -44.78
N GLY A 869 -2.76 -10.93 -45.28
CA GLY A 869 -1.73 -9.94 -45.57
C GLY A 869 -0.47 -10.15 -44.72
N ALA A 870 0.43 -9.16 -44.78
CA ALA A 870 1.61 -9.14 -43.93
C ALA A 870 1.27 -8.69 -42.51
N VAL A 871 2.02 -9.19 -41.53
CA VAL A 871 1.99 -8.70 -40.14
C VAL A 871 2.47 -7.26 -40.12
N ILE A 872 1.73 -6.38 -39.44
CA ILE A 872 2.09 -4.98 -39.27
C ILE A 872 2.81 -4.85 -37.93
N ARG A 873 3.98 -4.21 -37.91
CA ARG A 873 4.74 -3.94 -36.68
C ARG A 873 5.08 -2.44 -36.63
N LYS A 874 4.82 -1.79 -35.50
CA LYS A 874 5.07 -0.36 -35.26
C LYS A 874 5.77 -0.19 -33.92
N GLN A 875 6.83 0.62 -33.90
CA GLN A 875 7.53 1.02 -32.68
C GLN A 875 7.17 2.49 -32.39
N VAL A 876 6.73 2.78 -31.16
CA VAL A 876 6.26 4.11 -30.76
C VAL A 876 7.42 4.87 -30.13
N GLN A 877 8.06 5.74 -30.92
CA GLN A 877 9.15 6.59 -30.46
C GLN A 877 8.64 7.57 -29.39
N GLY A 878 9.38 7.71 -28.29
CA GLY A 878 8.97 8.59 -27.18
C GLY A 878 7.77 8.07 -26.38
N ALA A 879 7.59 6.75 -26.29
CA ALA A 879 6.63 6.09 -25.41
C ALA A 879 7.33 4.95 -24.66
N THR A 880 8.04 5.28 -23.58
CA THR A 880 8.72 4.29 -22.73
C THR A 880 7.72 3.55 -21.83
N ARG A 881 8.14 2.41 -21.26
CA ARG A 881 7.31 1.65 -20.33
C ARG A 881 6.87 2.49 -19.14
N SER A 882 7.79 3.22 -18.51
CA SER A 882 7.47 4.12 -17.37
C SER A 882 6.40 5.15 -17.76
N GLN A 883 6.58 5.85 -18.88
CA GLN A 883 5.62 6.86 -19.38
C GLN A 883 4.24 6.29 -19.67
N VAL A 884 4.17 5.17 -20.41
CA VAL A 884 2.88 4.57 -20.83
C VAL A 884 2.15 4.01 -19.61
N LEU A 885 2.85 3.35 -18.68
CA LEU A 885 2.24 2.80 -17.46
C LEU A 885 1.85 3.89 -16.45
N SER A 886 2.59 5.00 -16.36
CA SER A 886 2.19 6.16 -15.55
C SER A 886 0.88 6.77 -16.03
N VAL A 887 0.76 7.07 -17.33
CA VAL A 887 -0.49 7.59 -17.92
C VAL A 887 -1.63 6.56 -17.85
N ALA A 888 -1.34 5.26 -17.97
CA ALA A 888 -2.33 4.19 -17.76
C ALA A 888 -2.90 4.19 -16.32
N ARG A 889 -2.04 4.30 -15.30
CA ARG A 889 -2.44 4.41 -13.89
C ARG A 889 -3.34 5.65 -13.67
N GLU A 890 -2.89 6.80 -14.14
CA GLU A 890 -3.60 8.07 -13.95
C GLU A 890 -4.92 8.15 -14.75
N PHE A 891 -4.98 7.55 -15.94
CA PHE A 891 -6.24 7.40 -16.70
C PHE A 891 -7.26 6.56 -15.94
N HIS A 892 -6.86 5.42 -15.37
CA HIS A 892 -7.76 4.59 -14.58
C HIS A 892 -8.18 5.29 -13.28
N ARG A 893 -7.30 6.03 -12.59
CA ARG A 893 -7.67 6.80 -11.40
C ARG A 893 -8.72 7.87 -11.72
N SER A 894 -8.48 8.66 -12.75
CA SER A 894 -9.34 9.77 -13.17
C SER A 894 -10.67 9.33 -13.80
N ILE A 895 -10.73 8.19 -14.51
CA ILE A 895 -11.99 7.67 -15.08
C ILE A 895 -12.93 7.09 -14.01
N THR A 896 -12.38 6.65 -12.86
CA THR A 896 -13.15 6.16 -11.72
C THR A 896 -13.70 7.25 -10.80
N ASN A 897 -13.18 8.49 -10.87
CA ASN A 897 -13.69 9.60 -10.09
C ASN A 897 -14.90 10.25 -10.80
N LEU A 898 -16.10 10.11 -10.23
CA LEU A 898 -17.35 10.64 -10.79
C LEU A 898 -17.52 12.16 -10.65
N GLU A 899 -16.77 12.81 -9.76
CA GLU A 899 -16.84 14.25 -9.49
C GLU A 899 -15.90 15.05 -10.42
N SER A 900 -14.80 14.42 -10.84
CA SER A 900 -13.74 14.99 -11.68
C SER A 900 -14.08 15.01 -13.18
N ALA A 901 -15.17 15.71 -13.52
CA ALA A 901 -15.75 15.72 -14.86
C ALA A 901 -14.73 16.00 -15.99
N ASN A 902 -14.45 14.97 -16.79
CA ASN A 902 -13.55 14.96 -17.96
C ASN A 902 -12.04 15.08 -17.69
N VAL A 903 -11.57 14.97 -16.44
CA VAL A 903 -10.11 14.92 -16.15
C VAL A 903 -9.42 13.73 -16.84
N TYR A 904 -10.14 12.62 -17.02
CA TYR A 904 -9.68 11.45 -17.76
C TYR A 904 -9.42 11.69 -19.27
N LEU A 905 -9.96 12.77 -19.85
CA LEU A 905 -10.09 12.88 -21.31
C LEU A 905 -8.76 13.18 -22.05
N PRO A 906 -7.83 14.02 -21.54
CA PRO A 906 -6.50 14.18 -22.14
C PRO A 906 -5.67 12.90 -22.04
N LEU A 907 -5.82 12.14 -20.96
CA LEU A 907 -5.11 10.88 -20.70
C LEU A 907 -5.60 9.79 -21.66
N ALA A 908 -6.93 9.69 -21.85
CA ALA A 908 -7.56 8.85 -22.87
C ALA A 908 -7.07 9.16 -24.30
N GLN A 909 -6.77 10.43 -24.59
CA GLN A 909 -6.22 10.87 -25.87
C GLN A 909 -4.74 10.51 -26.01
N GLN A 910 -3.94 10.71 -24.97
CA GLN A 910 -2.52 10.34 -25.01
C GLN A 910 -2.32 8.83 -25.17
N LEU A 911 -3.13 8.03 -24.48
CA LEU A 911 -3.15 6.57 -24.66
C LEU A 911 -3.68 6.14 -26.03
N TYR A 912 -4.65 6.86 -26.63
CA TYR A 912 -5.07 6.61 -28.01
C TYR A 912 -3.93 6.87 -29.02
N ARG A 913 -3.19 7.98 -28.85
CA ARG A 913 -2.03 8.37 -29.67
C ARG A 913 -0.90 7.35 -29.64
N TRP A 914 -0.75 6.62 -28.54
CA TRP A 914 0.26 5.57 -28.40
C TRP A 914 -0.25 4.18 -28.82
N LEU A 915 -1.45 3.78 -28.39
CA LEU A 915 -1.93 2.40 -28.49
C LEU A 915 -2.77 2.09 -29.74
N ILE A 916 -3.28 3.10 -30.45
CA ILE A 916 -4.20 2.92 -31.60
C ILE A 916 -3.74 3.69 -32.84
N ASP A 917 -3.45 4.99 -32.73
CA ASP A 917 -3.05 5.84 -33.88
C ASP A 917 -1.95 5.23 -34.77
N PRO A 918 -0.87 4.59 -34.24
CA PRO A 918 0.20 4.07 -35.06
C PRO A 918 -0.23 2.99 -36.07
N VAL A 919 -1.40 2.37 -35.90
CA VAL A 919 -1.94 1.30 -36.77
C VAL A 919 -3.31 1.62 -37.37
N GLU A 920 -3.93 2.75 -37.00
CA GLU A 920 -5.33 3.03 -37.35
C GLU A 920 -5.56 3.18 -38.87
N GLN A 921 -4.56 3.64 -39.62
CA GLN A 921 -4.62 3.72 -41.08
C GLN A 921 -4.74 2.33 -41.71
N GLU A 922 -3.96 1.35 -41.27
CA GLU A 922 -4.03 -0.03 -41.76
C GLU A 922 -5.33 -0.73 -41.33
N LEU A 923 -5.80 -0.49 -40.10
CA LEU A 923 -7.11 -0.99 -39.62
C LEU A 923 -8.25 -0.46 -40.49
N LYS A 924 -8.27 0.85 -40.78
CA LYS A 924 -9.22 1.51 -41.69
C LYS A 924 -9.14 0.96 -43.11
N ALA A 925 -7.93 0.78 -43.66
CA ALA A 925 -7.72 0.26 -45.02
C ALA A 925 -8.24 -1.18 -45.19
N GLN A 926 -8.04 -2.05 -44.19
CA GLN A 926 -8.55 -3.42 -44.19
C GLN A 926 -10.03 -3.53 -43.75
N LYS A 927 -10.65 -2.42 -43.34
CA LYS A 927 -12.03 -2.33 -42.82
C LYS A 927 -12.25 -3.18 -41.56
N ILE A 928 -11.24 -3.24 -40.69
CA ILE A 928 -11.34 -3.90 -39.38
C ILE A 928 -12.45 -3.25 -38.56
N ASN A 929 -13.23 -4.07 -37.85
CA ASN A 929 -14.34 -3.61 -37.01
C ASN A 929 -14.41 -4.33 -35.64
N ASN A 930 -13.48 -5.25 -35.39
CA ASN A 930 -13.31 -5.96 -34.13
C ASN A 930 -11.82 -6.04 -33.78
N LEU A 931 -11.46 -5.73 -32.53
CA LEU A 931 -10.08 -5.75 -32.02
C LEU A 931 -9.98 -6.69 -30.82
N ALA A 932 -9.04 -7.62 -30.85
CA ALA A 932 -8.69 -8.44 -29.68
C ALA A 932 -7.25 -8.11 -29.27
N PHE A 933 -7.10 -7.59 -28.04
CA PHE A 933 -5.80 -7.18 -27.51
C PHE A 933 -5.13 -8.33 -26.74
N ILE A 934 -3.82 -8.44 -26.87
CA ILE A 934 -2.94 -9.28 -26.04
C ILE A 934 -1.91 -8.32 -25.45
N MET A 935 -1.97 -8.10 -24.13
CA MET A 935 -1.35 -6.94 -23.48
C MET A 935 -0.33 -7.34 -22.41
N ASP A 936 0.76 -6.57 -22.38
CA ASP A 936 1.81 -6.66 -21.36
C ASP A 936 1.33 -6.27 -19.96
N VAL A 937 2.17 -6.53 -18.96
CA VAL A 937 1.92 -6.14 -17.56
C VAL A 937 1.74 -4.62 -17.44
N GLY A 938 0.75 -4.20 -16.64
CA GLY A 938 0.34 -2.81 -16.43
C GLY A 938 -0.62 -2.28 -17.50
N LEU A 939 -0.90 -3.06 -18.54
CA LEU A 939 -1.87 -2.72 -19.59
C LEU A 939 -3.13 -3.61 -19.58
N ARG A 940 -3.10 -4.76 -18.88
CA ARG A 940 -4.19 -5.75 -18.93
C ARG A 940 -5.50 -5.26 -18.27
N SER A 941 -5.37 -4.28 -17.38
CA SER A 941 -6.44 -3.61 -16.64
C SER A 941 -6.94 -2.31 -17.31
N LEU A 942 -6.40 -1.92 -18.47
CA LEU A 942 -6.71 -0.64 -19.12
C LEU A 942 -8.11 -0.65 -19.77
N PRO A 943 -8.98 0.36 -19.53
CA PRO A 943 -10.31 0.43 -20.14
C PRO A 943 -10.25 0.88 -21.60
N MET A 944 -9.79 -0.02 -22.48
CA MET A 944 -9.59 0.22 -23.92
C MET A 944 -10.82 0.82 -24.63
N ALA A 945 -12.03 0.52 -24.14
CA ALA A 945 -13.29 1.09 -24.63
C ALA A 945 -13.35 2.63 -24.57
N ALA A 946 -12.70 3.22 -23.56
CA ALA A 946 -12.73 4.66 -23.27
C ALA A 946 -11.50 5.43 -23.79
N LEU A 947 -10.58 4.80 -24.55
CA LEU A 947 -9.59 5.55 -25.33
C LEU A 947 -10.31 6.44 -26.36
N HIS A 948 -9.81 7.65 -26.59
CA HIS A 948 -10.54 8.71 -27.30
C HIS A 948 -9.62 9.45 -28.29
N ASP A 949 -10.02 9.65 -29.54
CA ASP A 949 -9.14 10.28 -30.56
C ASP A 949 -9.23 11.82 -30.64
N GLY A 950 -9.95 12.42 -29.70
CA GLY A 950 -10.33 13.85 -29.72
C GLY A 950 -11.69 14.13 -30.37
N THR A 951 -12.30 13.14 -31.04
CA THR A 951 -13.64 13.23 -31.66
C THR A 951 -14.65 12.19 -31.16
N GLY A 952 -14.20 11.00 -30.75
CA GLY A 952 -15.04 9.95 -30.18
C GLY A 952 -14.27 8.75 -29.65
N PHE A 953 -14.95 7.91 -28.87
CA PHE A 953 -14.34 6.78 -28.17
C PHE A 953 -14.04 5.58 -29.08
N LEU A 954 -13.08 4.73 -28.69
CA LEU A 954 -12.66 3.54 -29.46
C LEU A 954 -13.83 2.56 -29.67
N VAL A 955 -14.66 2.37 -28.63
CA VAL A 955 -15.89 1.54 -28.66
C VAL A 955 -16.90 1.98 -29.72
N GLU A 956 -16.87 3.24 -30.16
CA GLU A 956 -17.75 3.72 -31.23
C GLU A 956 -17.38 3.16 -32.59
N ARG A 957 -16.10 2.85 -32.81
CA ARG A 957 -15.58 2.28 -34.06
C ARG A 957 -15.51 0.76 -34.07
N TYR A 958 -15.03 0.15 -32.98
CA TYR A 958 -14.71 -1.27 -32.93
C TYR A 958 -15.43 -1.98 -31.76
N SER A 959 -15.76 -3.26 -31.92
CA SER A 959 -15.96 -4.16 -30.76
C SER A 959 -14.62 -4.63 -30.23
N LEU A 960 -14.50 -4.79 -28.92
CA LEU A 960 -13.22 -5.01 -28.24
C LEU A 960 -13.24 -6.30 -27.41
N GLY A 961 -12.06 -6.87 -27.17
CA GLY A 961 -11.85 -7.94 -26.19
C GLY A 961 -10.38 -8.06 -25.78
N LEU A 962 -10.13 -8.75 -24.68
CA LEU A 962 -8.81 -9.06 -24.14
C LEU A 962 -8.57 -10.58 -24.23
N MET A 963 -7.46 -11.01 -24.81
CA MET A 963 -7.01 -12.39 -24.76
C MET A 963 -5.79 -12.51 -23.86
N PRO A 964 -5.68 -13.54 -23.00
CA PRO A 964 -4.41 -13.87 -22.35
C PRO A 964 -3.37 -14.25 -23.41
N THR A 965 -3.68 -15.26 -24.24
CA THR A 965 -3.02 -15.54 -25.54
C THR A 965 -3.98 -16.26 -26.49
N LEU A 966 -3.58 -16.43 -27.76
CA LEU A 966 -4.30 -17.31 -28.70
C LEU A 966 -4.20 -18.78 -28.28
N SER A 967 -3.01 -19.21 -27.85
CA SER A 967 -2.66 -20.59 -27.52
C SER A 967 -3.43 -21.12 -26.31
N LEU A 968 -3.85 -20.23 -25.41
CA LEU A 968 -4.73 -20.54 -24.27
C LEU A 968 -6.22 -20.28 -24.55
N THR A 969 -6.58 -19.67 -25.69
CA THR A 969 -7.96 -19.30 -26.03
C THR A 969 -8.60 -20.29 -27.01
N ASN A 970 -9.78 -20.80 -26.67
CA ASN A 970 -10.53 -21.68 -27.58
C ASN A 970 -11.25 -20.85 -28.66
N MET A 971 -10.63 -20.72 -29.84
CA MET A 971 -11.08 -19.91 -30.96
C MET A 971 -12.36 -20.39 -31.67
N ASN A 972 -12.94 -21.53 -31.27
CA ASN A 972 -14.12 -22.09 -31.93
C ASN A 972 -15.41 -21.33 -31.58
N TYR A 973 -15.89 -20.50 -32.53
CA TYR A 973 -17.17 -19.81 -32.44
C TYR A 973 -18.36 -20.77 -32.24
N VAL A 974 -19.34 -20.35 -31.43
CA VAL A 974 -20.68 -20.95 -31.36
C VAL A 974 -21.73 -19.85 -31.20
N ASP A 975 -22.90 -20.03 -31.83
CA ASP A 975 -24.05 -19.14 -31.60
C ASP A 975 -24.57 -19.33 -30.17
N ILE A 976 -24.27 -18.36 -29.30
CA ILE A 976 -24.50 -18.43 -27.86
C ILE A 976 -26.00 -18.50 -27.49
N ARG A 977 -26.89 -18.08 -28.38
CA ARG A 977 -28.36 -18.09 -28.20
C ARG A 977 -28.96 -19.51 -28.12
N LYS A 978 -28.15 -20.53 -28.39
CA LYS A 978 -28.51 -21.95 -28.28
C LYS A 978 -28.40 -22.49 -26.84
N PHE A 979 -27.85 -21.71 -25.91
CA PHE A 979 -27.61 -22.12 -24.52
C PHE A 979 -28.51 -21.35 -23.55
N GLN A 980 -28.94 -22.01 -22.48
CA GLN A 980 -29.63 -21.34 -21.37
C GLN A 980 -28.64 -20.75 -20.35
N VAL A 981 -29.11 -19.75 -19.60
CA VAL A 981 -28.36 -19.08 -18.53
C VAL A 981 -28.63 -19.73 -17.19
N LEU A 982 -27.57 -20.05 -16.43
CA LEU A 982 -27.65 -20.22 -14.98
C LEU A 982 -27.24 -18.89 -14.34
N ALA A 983 -28.22 -18.13 -13.85
CA ALA A 983 -27.98 -16.87 -13.16
C ALA A 983 -28.02 -17.12 -11.66
N MET A 984 -27.02 -16.66 -10.92
CA MET A 984 -26.92 -16.85 -9.48
C MET A 984 -26.40 -15.57 -8.84
N GLY A 985 -26.79 -15.27 -7.60
CA GLY A 985 -26.32 -14.05 -6.96
C GLY A 985 -26.76 -13.89 -5.51
N ALA A 986 -26.14 -12.94 -4.82
CA ALA A 986 -26.51 -12.53 -3.47
C ALA A 986 -26.82 -11.03 -3.47
N SER A 987 -27.99 -10.67 -2.94
CA SER A 987 -28.43 -9.29 -2.73
C SER A 987 -28.24 -8.83 -1.28
N GLN A 988 -27.96 -9.77 -0.38
CA GLN A 988 -27.78 -9.57 1.05
C GLN A 988 -26.50 -10.29 1.48
N PHE A 989 -25.73 -9.65 2.36
CA PHE A 989 -24.47 -10.17 2.90
C PHE A 989 -24.42 -9.85 4.39
N LYS A 990 -23.59 -10.59 5.15
CA LYS A 990 -23.36 -10.31 6.57
C LYS A 990 -22.32 -9.21 6.81
N ASN A 991 -21.26 -9.20 5.99
CA ASN A 991 -20.04 -8.40 6.20
C ASN A 991 -19.64 -7.60 4.94
N LYS A 992 -20.62 -7.23 4.09
CA LYS A 992 -20.45 -6.42 2.87
C LYS A 992 -21.73 -5.65 2.59
N ASN A 993 -21.63 -4.54 1.86
CA ASN A 993 -22.78 -3.74 1.45
C ASN A 993 -23.80 -4.57 0.62
N PRO A 994 -25.12 -4.41 0.85
CA PRO A 994 -26.15 -5.13 0.09
C PRO A 994 -26.22 -4.66 -1.36
N LEU A 995 -26.63 -5.55 -2.26
CA LEU A 995 -26.76 -5.30 -3.71
C LEU A 995 -28.24 -5.42 -4.13
N PRO A 996 -29.06 -4.38 -3.90
CA PRO A 996 -30.50 -4.42 -4.14
C PRO A 996 -30.94 -4.59 -5.61
N ALA A 997 -30.06 -4.41 -6.60
CA ALA A 997 -30.35 -4.68 -8.01
C ALA A 997 -30.34 -6.16 -8.35
N VAL A 998 -29.47 -6.95 -7.72
CA VAL A 998 -29.22 -8.38 -8.03
C VAL A 998 -30.51 -9.20 -8.20
N PRO A 999 -31.55 -9.13 -7.34
CA PRO A 999 -32.77 -9.92 -7.52
C PRO A 999 -33.50 -9.61 -8.83
N VAL A 1000 -33.46 -8.35 -9.28
CA VAL A 1000 -34.07 -7.91 -10.52
C VAL A 1000 -33.16 -8.15 -11.71
N GLU A 1001 -31.83 -8.06 -11.57
CA GLU A 1001 -30.89 -8.50 -12.59
C GLU A 1001 -31.11 -10.00 -12.93
N LEU A 1002 -31.18 -10.88 -11.92
CA LEU A 1002 -31.40 -12.31 -12.14
C LEU A 1002 -32.77 -12.61 -12.81
N SER A 1003 -33.84 -11.89 -12.43
CA SER A 1003 -35.16 -12.01 -13.08
C SER A 1003 -35.15 -11.49 -14.51
N MET A 1004 -34.61 -10.29 -14.74
CA MET A 1004 -34.42 -9.70 -16.08
C MET A 1004 -33.68 -10.67 -17.00
N VAL A 1005 -32.56 -11.23 -16.54
CA VAL A 1005 -31.73 -12.15 -17.31
C VAL A 1005 -32.40 -13.51 -17.55
N THR A 1006 -33.19 -14.06 -16.63
CA THR A 1006 -33.69 -15.46 -16.75
C THR A 1006 -35.17 -15.64 -17.06
N GLU A 1007 -35.97 -14.57 -16.97
CA GLU A 1007 -37.42 -14.60 -17.19
C GLU A 1007 -37.86 -13.67 -18.32
N GLN A 1008 -37.16 -12.55 -18.55
CA GLN A 1008 -37.57 -11.52 -19.52
C GLN A 1008 -36.66 -11.46 -20.77
N LEU A 1009 -35.33 -11.51 -20.58
CA LEU A 1009 -34.32 -11.31 -21.63
C LEU A 1009 -33.59 -12.58 -22.06
N TRP A 1010 -33.75 -13.70 -21.36
CA TRP A 1010 -33.23 -15.00 -21.79
C TRP A 1010 -34.05 -16.14 -21.16
N SER A 1011 -33.87 -17.36 -21.65
CA SER A 1011 -34.40 -18.56 -20.98
C SER A 1011 -33.34 -19.13 -20.04
N GLY A 1012 -33.60 -19.16 -18.75
CA GLY A 1012 -32.61 -19.62 -17.78
C GLY A 1012 -33.19 -20.11 -16.45
N LYS A 1013 -32.34 -20.13 -15.44
CA LYS A 1013 -32.69 -20.43 -14.05
C LYS A 1013 -31.96 -19.47 -13.11
N ALA A 1014 -32.70 -18.78 -12.25
CA ALA A 1014 -32.18 -17.99 -11.14
C ALA A 1014 -31.89 -18.84 -9.89
N LEU A 1015 -30.87 -18.46 -9.11
CA LEU A 1015 -30.59 -18.95 -7.76
C LEU A 1015 -30.09 -17.77 -6.90
N LEU A 1016 -30.97 -17.21 -6.07
CA LEU A 1016 -30.71 -16.03 -5.23
C LEU A 1016 -30.39 -16.43 -3.77
N ASN A 1017 -29.54 -15.64 -3.10
CA ASN A 1017 -29.25 -15.72 -1.65
C ASN A 1017 -28.98 -17.15 -1.17
N GLU A 1018 -29.83 -17.74 -0.33
CA GLU A 1018 -29.66 -19.10 0.22
C GLU A 1018 -29.48 -20.20 -0.85
N ALA A 1019 -29.91 -19.93 -2.09
CA ALA A 1019 -29.73 -20.84 -3.22
C ALA A 1019 -28.37 -20.66 -3.95
N PHE A 1020 -27.65 -19.55 -3.73
CA PHE A 1020 -26.39 -19.18 -4.38
C PHE A 1020 -25.17 -19.80 -3.67
N THR A 1021 -24.99 -21.10 -3.87
CA THR A 1021 -23.89 -21.89 -3.26
C THR A 1021 -23.16 -22.73 -4.30
N VAL A 1022 -21.91 -23.13 -3.99
CA VAL A 1022 -21.10 -24.03 -4.86
C VAL A 1022 -21.86 -25.32 -5.17
N ALA A 1023 -22.48 -25.92 -4.15
CA ALA A 1023 -23.23 -27.16 -4.27
C ALA A 1023 -24.42 -27.03 -5.23
N ASN A 1024 -25.15 -25.91 -5.18
CA ASN A 1024 -26.27 -25.66 -6.08
C ASN A 1024 -25.83 -25.33 -7.51
N LEU A 1025 -24.70 -24.63 -7.69
CA LEU A 1025 -24.10 -24.38 -9.02
C LEU A 1025 -23.75 -25.70 -9.72
N ILE A 1026 -23.02 -26.58 -9.02
CA ILE A 1026 -22.61 -27.90 -9.54
C ILE A 1026 -23.85 -28.77 -9.81
N LYS A 1027 -24.81 -28.81 -8.89
CA LYS A 1027 -26.07 -29.57 -9.04
C LYS A 1027 -26.91 -29.09 -10.22
N ALA A 1028 -27.01 -27.77 -10.44
CA ALA A 1028 -27.73 -27.21 -11.59
C ALA A 1028 -27.06 -27.59 -12.91
N ARG A 1029 -25.73 -27.43 -13.03
CA ARG A 1029 -24.98 -27.78 -14.24
C ARG A 1029 -24.87 -29.29 -14.51
N ALA A 1030 -24.94 -30.11 -13.46
CA ALA A 1030 -25.06 -31.57 -13.60
C ALA A 1030 -26.46 -32.00 -14.09
N SER A 1031 -27.50 -31.21 -13.81
CA SER A 1031 -28.88 -31.47 -14.26
C SER A 1031 -29.13 -31.00 -15.70
N GLN A 1032 -28.46 -29.93 -16.14
CA GLN A 1032 -28.66 -29.33 -17.46
C GLN A 1032 -27.40 -28.58 -17.96
N PRO A 1033 -27.04 -28.67 -19.26
CA PRO A 1033 -25.92 -27.95 -19.84
C PRO A 1033 -26.22 -26.45 -20.02
N PHE A 1034 -26.12 -25.68 -18.94
CA PHE A 1034 -26.06 -24.22 -19.00
C PHE A 1034 -24.73 -23.78 -19.63
N GLY A 1035 -24.81 -23.19 -20.82
CA GLY A 1035 -23.66 -22.66 -21.55
C GLY A 1035 -23.32 -21.20 -21.19
N ILE A 1036 -24.23 -20.50 -20.51
CA ILE A 1036 -23.94 -19.21 -19.88
C ILE A 1036 -24.08 -19.39 -18.37
N VAL A 1037 -23.09 -18.91 -17.61
CA VAL A 1037 -23.16 -18.79 -16.15
C VAL A 1037 -22.99 -17.32 -15.80
N HIS A 1038 -23.89 -16.77 -15.01
CA HIS A 1038 -23.89 -15.35 -14.63
C HIS A 1038 -23.95 -15.26 -13.10
N LEU A 1039 -22.97 -14.60 -12.49
CA LEU A 1039 -22.79 -14.49 -11.05
C LEU A 1039 -22.83 -13.01 -10.65
N ALA A 1040 -23.84 -12.58 -9.89
CA ALA A 1040 -24.06 -11.19 -9.50
C ALA A 1040 -23.92 -11.02 -7.97
N THR A 1041 -22.83 -10.37 -7.54
CA THR A 1041 -22.34 -10.42 -6.14
C THR A 1041 -21.13 -9.48 -5.93
N HIS A 1042 -20.41 -9.58 -4.80
CA HIS A 1042 -19.08 -9.00 -4.60
C HIS A 1042 -17.96 -9.97 -5.00
N SER A 1043 -16.86 -9.46 -5.57
CA SER A 1043 -15.63 -10.23 -5.81
C SER A 1043 -14.39 -9.34 -5.87
N GLU A 1044 -13.30 -9.81 -5.27
CA GLU A 1044 -12.03 -9.06 -5.12
C GLU A 1044 -10.91 -9.81 -5.87
N PHE A 1045 -10.14 -9.10 -6.71
CA PHE A 1045 -8.92 -9.61 -7.33
C PHE A 1045 -7.70 -8.98 -6.64
N LEU A 1046 -7.25 -9.65 -5.58
CA LEU A 1046 -6.14 -9.23 -4.72
C LEU A 1046 -4.79 -9.75 -5.23
N ALA A 1047 -3.73 -9.01 -4.91
CA ALA A 1047 -2.35 -9.30 -5.29
C ALA A 1047 -1.83 -10.67 -4.80
N GLY A 1048 -0.77 -11.15 -5.46
CA GLY A 1048 -0.07 -12.38 -5.10
C GLY A 1048 -0.74 -13.66 -5.61
N LYS A 1049 -1.07 -14.61 -4.72
CA LYS A 1049 -1.52 -15.95 -5.13
C LYS A 1049 -2.99 -15.95 -5.55
N PRO A 1050 -3.43 -16.73 -6.55
CA PRO A 1050 -4.85 -16.92 -6.90
C PRO A 1050 -5.75 -17.52 -5.79
N SER A 1051 -5.22 -17.82 -4.61
CA SER A 1051 -5.97 -18.09 -3.37
C SER A 1051 -6.52 -16.83 -2.69
N ASN A 1052 -5.87 -15.68 -2.91
CA ASN A 1052 -6.14 -14.43 -2.21
C ASN A 1052 -7.39 -13.76 -2.82
N SER A 1053 -7.52 -13.84 -4.14
CA SER A 1053 -8.68 -13.38 -4.91
C SER A 1053 -9.88 -14.31 -4.74
N TYR A 1054 -11.11 -13.77 -4.63
CA TYR A 1054 -12.32 -14.55 -4.38
C TYR A 1054 -13.61 -13.94 -4.95
N ILE A 1055 -14.60 -14.80 -5.19
CA ILE A 1055 -16.00 -14.45 -5.44
C ILE A 1055 -16.80 -14.74 -4.18
N GLN A 1056 -17.56 -13.76 -3.68
CA GLN A 1056 -18.44 -13.95 -2.53
C GLN A 1056 -19.68 -14.74 -2.98
N LEU A 1057 -19.89 -15.92 -2.39
CA LEU A 1057 -21.15 -16.65 -2.48
C LEU A 1057 -21.96 -16.38 -1.21
N TRP A 1058 -23.16 -16.95 -1.10
CA TRP A 1058 -23.98 -16.82 0.12
C TRP A 1058 -23.34 -17.50 1.34
N ASP A 1059 -22.76 -18.67 1.13
CA ASP A 1059 -22.26 -19.56 2.17
C ASP A 1059 -20.73 -19.52 2.36
N THR A 1060 -19.98 -18.99 1.39
CA THR A 1060 -18.51 -19.08 1.39
C THR A 1060 -17.83 -18.07 0.44
N LYS A 1061 -16.51 -17.89 0.60
CA LYS A 1061 -15.64 -17.18 -0.35
C LYS A 1061 -15.04 -18.19 -1.33
N LEU A 1062 -15.55 -18.20 -2.57
CA LEU A 1062 -15.06 -19.03 -3.66
C LEU A 1062 -13.75 -18.44 -4.20
N GLN A 1063 -12.61 -18.93 -3.73
CA GLN A 1063 -11.29 -18.47 -4.16
C GLN A 1063 -11.02 -18.77 -5.65
N LEU A 1064 -10.22 -17.95 -6.31
CA LEU A 1064 -9.93 -18.08 -7.75
C LEU A 1064 -9.28 -19.44 -8.10
N ASN A 1065 -8.37 -19.93 -7.26
CA ASN A 1065 -7.75 -21.26 -7.38
C ASN A 1065 -8.73 -22.44 -7.24
N GLN A 1066 -9.98 -22.19 -6.82
CA GLN A 1066 -11.05 -23.19 -6.73
C GLN A 1066 -11.92 -23.22 -8.01
N LEU A 1067 -11.87 -22.20 -8.88
CA LEU A 1067 -12.67 -22.14 -10.11
C LEU A 1067 -12.50 -23.39 -11.03
N PRO A 1068 -11.30 -23.98 -11.22
CA PRO A 1068 -11.16 -25.24 -11.97
C PRO A 1068 -12.02 -26.39 -11.41
N LYS A 1069 -12.24 -26.41 -10.09
CA LYS A 1069 -12.97 -27.48 -9.37
C LYS A 1069 -14.49 -27.42 -9.63
N LEU A 1070 -15.02 -26.28 -10.08
CA LEU A 1070 -16.42 -26.14 -10.49
C LEU A 1070 -16.77 -26.91 -11.78
N GLY A 1071 -15.75 -27.35 -12.52
CA GLY A 1071 -15.95 -28.11 -13.75
C GLY A 1071 -16.70 -27.35 -14.84
N LEU A 1072 -16.52 -26.01 -14.95
CA LEU A 1072 -17.19 -25.20 -15.98
C LEU A 1072 -16.78 -25.60 -17.42
N SER A 1073 -15.72 -26.39 -17.57
CA SER A 1073 -15.31 -27.02 -18.83
C SER A 1073 -16.17 -28.22 -19.26
N LYS A 1074 -17.00 -28.80 -18.38
CA LYS A 1074 -17.79 -30.02 -18.62
C LYS A 1074 -19.18 -29.94 -17.97
N PRO A 1075 -20.29 -29.85 -18.74
CA PRO A 1075 -20.35 -29.38 -20.12
C PRO A 1075 -19.78 -27.96 -20.24
N LYS A 1076 -19.15 -27.64 -21.37
CA LYS A 1076 -18.42 -26.37 -21.56
C LYS A 1076 -19.36 -25.16 -21.43
N VAL A 1077 -19.00 -24.25 -20.53
CA VAL A 1077 -19.54 -22.89 -20.43
C VAL A 1077 -18.84 -22.01 -21.47
N GLU A 1078 -19.66 -21.35 -22.29
CA GLU A 1078 -19.30 -20.51 -23.42
C GLU A 1078 -19.12 -19.04 -23.03
N LEU A 1079 -19.75 -18.62 -21.93
CA LEU A 1079 -19.58 -17.33 -21.29
C LEU A 1079 -19.80 -17.45 -19.77
N LEU A 1080 -18.80 -17.02 -18.99
CA LEU A 1080 -18.97 -16.63 -17.59
C LEU A 1080 -19.21 -15.11 -17.56
N VAL A 1081 -20.24 -14.64 -16.87
CA VAL A 1081 -20.42 -13.23 -16.53
C VAL A 1081 -20.22 -13.10 -15.03
N LEU A 1082 -19.25 -12.29 -14.61
CA LEU A 1082 -19.15 -11.81 -13.25
C LEU A 1082 -19.75 -10.39 -13.22
N SER A 1083 -20.99 -10.27 -12.75
CA SER A 1083 -21.62 -9.00 -12.32
C SER A 1083 -21.11 -8.65 -10.92
N ALA A 1084 -19.79 -8.60 -10.83
CA ALA A 1084 -18.99 -8.61 -9.61
C ALA A 1084 -17.53 -8.49 -10.05
N CYS A 1085 -16.80 -7.43 -9.65
CA CYS A 1085 -15.33 -7.38 -9.69
C CYS A 1085 -14.77 -6.03 -9.19
N ARG A 1086 -13.57 -6.09 -8.60
CA ARG A 1086 -12.53 -5.05 -8.60
C ARG A 1086 -11.23 -5.71 -9.06
N THR A 1087 -10.44 -5.06 -9.91
CA THR A 1087 -9.06 -5.49 -10.22
C THR A 1087 -8.04 -4.57 -9.54
N ALA A 1088 -6.92 -5.15 -9.10
CA ALA A 1088 -5.75 -4.39 -8.68
C ALA A 1088 -4.90 -4.03 -9.91
N LEU A 1089 -5.19 -2.87 -10.50
CA LEU A 1089 -4.35 -2.19 -11.50
C LEU A 1089 -2.89 -2.10 -11.01
N GLY A 1090 -1.95 -2.49 -11.86
CA GLY A 1090 -0.51 -2.36 -11.60
C GLY A 1090 0.15 -3.51 -10.82
N ASP A 1091 -0.59 -4.41 -10.18
CA ASP A 1091 -0.02 -5.66 -9.66
C ASP A 1091 0.02 -6.73 -10.77
N GLU A 1092 1.22 -7.24 -11.08
CA GLU A 1092 1.41 -8.25 -12.14
C GLU A 1092 0.52 -9.48 -11.90
N GLN A 1093 0.39 -9.93 -10.65
CA GLN A 1093 -0.23 -11.21 -10.33
C GLN A 1093 -1.76 -11.11 -10.34
N ALA A 1094 -2.34 -10.00 -9.86
CA ALA A 1094 -3.76 -9.71 -9.99
C ALA A 1094 -4.17 -9.49 -11.46
N GLU A 1095 -3.33 -8.80 -12.25
CA GLU A 1095 -3.56 -8.67 -13.70
C GLU A 1095 -3.47 -10.01 -14.45
N LEU A 1096 -2.54 -10.90 -14.08
CA LEU A 1096 -2.47 -12.26 -14.63
C LEU A 1096 -3.66 -13.12 -14.18
N GLY A 1097 -4.14 -12.96 -12.95
CA GLY A 1097 -5.35 -13.61 -12.43
C GLY A 1097 -6.62 -13.16 -13.16
N PHE A 1098 -6.72 -11.87 -13.47
CA PHE A 1098 -7.84 -11.28 -14.22
C PHE A 1098 -7.79 -11.62 -15.72
N ALA A 1099 -6.70 -11.34 -16.42
CA ALA A 1099 -6.56 -11.67 -17.84
C ALA A 1099 -6.57 -13.19 -18.09
N GLY A 1100 -6.13 -13.98 -17.10
CA GLY A 1100 -6.20 -15.45 -17.08
C GLY A 1100 -7.55 -16.03 -16.66
N LEU A 1101 -8.52 -15.22 -16.20
CA LEU A 1101 -9.77 -15.67 -15.59
C LEU A 1101 -10.55 -16.69 -16.43
N ALA A 1102 -10.66 -16.45 -17.75
CA ALA A 1102 -11.37 -17.37 -18.65
C ALA A 1102 -10.68 -18.75 -18.75
N VAL A 1103 -9.34 -18.78 -18.67
CA VAL A 1103 -8.51 -19.99 -18.69
C VAL A 1103 -8.60 -20.72 -17.35
N LEU A 1104 -8.46 -19.99 -16.24
CA LEU A 1104 -8.56 -20.49 -14.86
C LEU A 1104 -9.94 -21.09 -14.56
N ALA A 1105 -11.01 -20.42 -14.97
CA ALA A 1105 -12.38 -20.94 -14.87
C ALA A 1105 -12.66 -22.07 -15.88
N GLY A 1106 -11.79 -22.30 -16.88
CA GLY A 1106 -11.96 -23.33 -17.88
C GLY A 1106 -13.15 -23.10 -18.82
N VAL A 1107 -13.55 -21.85 -19.05
CA VAL A 1107 -14.66 -21.44 -19.94
C VAL A 1107 -14.16 -21.15 -21.36
N LYS A 1108 -14.91 -20.47 -22.22
CA LYS A 1108 -14.36 -19.84 -23.46
C LYS A 1108 -14.13 -18.34 -23.32
N SER A 1109 -14.99 -17.68 -22.55
CA SER A 1109 -14.96 -16.23 -22.33
C SER A 1109 -15.42 -15.90 -20.92
N ALA A 1110 -14.85 -14.85 -20.32
CA ALA A 1110 -15.32 -14.26 -19.08
C ALA A 1110 -15.58 -12.75 -19.28
N LEU A 1111 -16.74 -12.24 -18.86
CA LEU A 1111 -17.03 -10.80 -18.78
C LEU A 1111 -16.90 -10.40 -17.30
N GLY A 1112 -16.12 -9.35 -17.00
CA GLY A 1112 -15.92 -8.85 -15.64
C GLY A 1112 -15.49 -7.38 -15.62
N SER A 1113 -15.66 -6.71 -14.49
CA SER A 1113 -15.29 -5.30 -14.32
C SER A 1113 -13.82 -5.10 -13.93
N LEU A 1114 -13.29 -3.93 -14.28
CA LEU A 1114 -11.93 -3.46 -13.98
C LEU A 1114 -11.86 -2.82 -12.59
N TRP A 1115 -12.91 -2.13 -12.16
CA TRP A 1115 -13.02 -1.41 -10.89
C TRP A 1115 -14.35 -1.67 -10.18
N TYR A 1116 -14.49 -1.18 -8.93
CA TYR A 1116 -15.75 -1.20 -8.19
C TYR A 1116 -16.85 -0.45 -8.95
N VAL A 1117 -17.87 -1.18 -9.38
CA VAL A 1117 -19.01 -0.67 -10.16
C VAL A 1117 -20.25 -0.42 -9.29
N SER A 1118 -20.99 0.63 -9.62
CA SER A 1118 -22.33 0.89 -9.07
C SER A 1118 -23.30 -0.25 -9.40
N ASP A 1119 -24.14 -0.64 -8.44
CA ASP A 1119 -25.16 -1.69 -8.57
C ASP A 1119 -26.15 -1.38 -9.72
N GLU A 1120 -26.57 -0.12 -9.85
CA GLU A 1120 -27.55 0.32 -10.83
C GLU A 1120 -26.97 0.52 -12.25
N GLY A 1121 -25.73 1.02 -12.34
CA GLY A 1121 -25.00 1.08 -13.60
C GLY A 1121 -24.73 -0.32 -14.16
N THR A 1122 -24.43 -1.28 -13.28
CA THR A 1122 -24.25 -2.69 -13.63
C THR A 1122 -25.56 -3.30 -14.10
N LEU A 1123 -26.66 -3.11 -13.38
CA LEU A 1123 -28.01 -3.52 -13.80
C LEU A 1123 -28.36 -2.98 -15.19
N GLY A 1124 -28.11 -1.70 -15.45
CA GLY A 1124 -28.36 -1.06 -16.75
C GLY A 1124 -27.52 -1.66 -17.87
N LEU A 1125 -26.21 -1.84 -17.65
CA LEU A 1125 -25.29 -2.42 -18.62
C LEU A 1125 -25.61 -3.89 -18.93
N MET A 1126 -25.86 -4.71 -17.91
CA MET A 1126 -26.09 -6.14 -18.06
C MET A 1126 -27.46 -6.47 -18.64
N THR A 1127 -28.51 -5.74 -18.25
CA THR A 1127 -29.82 -5.79 -18.92
C THR A 1127 -29.64 -5.54 -20.42
N THR A 1128 -28.97 -4.44 -20.77
CA THR A 1128 -28.74 -4.08 -22.17
C THR A 1128 -27.83 -5.08 -22.88
N PHE A 1129 -26.83 -5.66 -22.20
CA PHE A 1129 -25.97 -6.70 -22.77
C PHE A 1129 -26.78 -7.92 -23.22
N TYR A 1130 -27.70 -8.43 -22.39
CA TYR A 1130 -28.54 -9.57 -22.76
C TYR A 1130 -29.57 -9.23 -23.86
N GLU A 1131 -30.16 -8.02 -23.84
CA GLU A 1131 -30.99 -7.53 -24.97
C GLU A 1131 -30.22 -7.61 -26.30
N LYS A 1132 -28.97 -7.13 -26.32
CA LYS A 1132 -28.15 -7.10 -27.54
C LYS A 1132 -27.57 -8.45 -27.90
N LEU A 1133 -27.34 -9.34 -26.94
CA LEU A 1133 -26.85 -10.70 -27.17
C LEU A 1133 -27.90 -11.62 -27.84
N GLN A 1134 -29.21 -11.35 -27.66
CA GLN A 1134 -30.25 -12.01 -28.45
C GLN A 1134 -30.19 -11.60 -29.93
N GLN A 1135 -29.95 -10.30 -30.17
CA GLN A 1135 -29.98 -9.69 -31.49
C GLN A 1135 -28.69 -10.02 -32.28
N LEU A 1136 -27.54 -9.94 -31.61
CA LEU A 1136 -26.20 -10.11 -32.16
C LEU A 1136 -25.47 -11.26 -31.43
N PRO A 1137 -25.32 -12.45 -32.04
CA PRO A 1137 -24.68 -13.60 -31.41
C PRO A 1137 -23.15 -13.52 -31.45
N VAL A 1138 -22.59 -12.34 -31.17
CA VAL A 1138 -21.15 -12.10 -31.02
C VAL A 1138 -20.95 -11.30 -29.74
N LYS A 1139 -20.26 -11.90 -28.77
CA LYS A 1139 -20.19 -11.38 -27.39
C LYS A 1139 -19.61 -9.96 -27.34
N ALA A 1140 -18.55 -9.68 -28.11
CA ALA A 1140 -17.90 -8.37 -28.16
C ALA A 1140 -18.75 -7.28 -28.87
N GLU A 1141 -19.61 -7.62 -29.83
CA GLU A 1141 -20.56 -6.64 -30.38
C GLU A 1141 -21.72 -6.39 -29.41
N ALA A 1142 -22.22 -7.42 -28.71
CA ALA A 1142 -23.30 -7.27 -27.75
C ALA A 1142 -22.91 -6.32 -26.60
N ILE A 1143 -21.72 -6.50 -25.99
CA ILE A 1143 -21.24 -5.58 -24.95
C ILE A 1143 -20.97 -4.18 -25.52
N ARG A 1144 -20.35 -4.06 -26.70
CA ARG A 1144 -20.16 -2.77 -27.39
C ARG A 1144 -21.49 -2.03 -27.60
N LYS A 1145 -22.57 -2.71 -28.02
CA LYS A 1145 -23.89 -2.06 -28.16
C LYS A 1145 -24.46 -1.61 -26.81
N ALA A 1146 -24.29 -2.38 -25.75
CA ALA A 1146 -24.69 -1.96 -24.40
C ALA A 1146 -23.92 -0.71 -23.95
N GLN A 1147 -22.60 -0.71 -24.12
CA GLN A 1147 -21.72 0.43 -23.79
C GLN A 1147 -22.11 1.70 -24.55
N LEU A 1148 -22.36 1.58 -25.86
CA LEU A 1148 -22.84 2.67 -26.71
C LEU A 1148 -24.21 3.20 -26.28
N ASN A 1149 -25.09 2.33 -25.79
CA ASN A 1149 -26.43 2.72 -25.36
C ASN A 1149 -26.40 3.51 -24.03
N LEU A 1150 -25.51 3.14 -23.10
CA LEU A 1150 -25.22 3.91 -21.88
C LEU A 1150 -24.60 5.27 -22.21
N LEU A 1151 -23.50 5.31 -22.98
CA LEU A 1151 -22.82 6.54 -23.45
C LEU A 1151 -23.80 7.57 -24.05
N ARG A 1152 -24.79 7.08 -24.81
CA ARG A 1152 -25.79 7.91 -25.51
C ARG A 1152 -27.00 8.31 -24.65
N GLY A 1153 -27.08 7.88 -23.38
CA GLY A 1153 -28.20 8.17 -22.47
C GLY A 1153 -29.51 7.44 -22.84
N THR A 1154 -29.45 6.49 -23.78
CA THR A 1154 -30.59 5.64 -24.11
C THR A 1154 -30.92 4.67 -22.98
N VAL A 1155 -29.89 4.29 -22.20
CA VAL A 1155 -30.02 3.54 -20.95
C VAL A 1155 -29.82 4.49 -19.77
N ARG A 1156 -30.80 4.53 -18.86
CA ARG A 1156 -30.85 5.41 -17.69
C ARG A 1156 -31.89 4.94 -16.67
N LEU A 1157 -31.82 5.46 -15.45
CA LEU A 1157 -32.90 5.33 -14.46
C LEU A 1157 -33.83 6.54 -14.60
N GLU A 1158 -35.14 6.31 -14.78
CA GLU A 1158 -36.14 7.38 -14.92
C GLU A 1158 -37.45 6.97 -14.24
N ARG A 1159 -37.92 7.76 -13.25
CA ARG A 1159 -39.18 7.58 -12.50
C ARG A 1159 -39.36 6.17 -11.91
N GLY A 1160 -38.30 5.59 -11.35
CA GLY A 1160 -38.33 4.24 -10.80
C GLY A 1160 -38.44 3.13 -11.85
N GLN A 1161 -38.05 3.41 -13.10
CA GLN A 1161 -37.86 2.42 -14.17
C GLN A 1161 -36.40 2.42 -14.62
N LEU A 1162 -35.86 1.25 -14.98
CA LEU A 1162 -34.73 1.16 -15.91
C LEU A 1162 -35.29 1.33 -17.32
N VAL A 1163 -34.90 2.39 -18.02
CA VAL A 1163 -35.24 2.60 -19.43
C VAL A 1163 -34.11 2.07 -20.30
N THR A 1164 -34.45 1.37 -21.39
CA THR A 1164 -33.52 0.94 -22.45
C THR A 1164 -34.02 1.43 -23.81
N ASP A 1165 -33.33 1.09 -24.91
CA ASP A 1165 -33.85 1.34 -26.27
C ASP A 1165 -34.86 0.27 -26.73
N GLN A 1166 -35.11 -0.79 -25.94
CA GLN A 1166 -36.12 -1.82 -26.22
C GLN A 1166 -37.39 -1.65 -25.37
N GLY A 1167 -37.29 -1.02 -24.18
CA GLY A 1167 -38.45 -0.89 -23.29
C GLY A 1167 -38.20 -0.09 -22.02
N SER A 1168 -38.99 -0.38 -20.99
CA SER A 1168 -38.83 0.17 -19.64
C SER A 1168 -39.25 -0.89 -18.63
N PHE A 1169 -38.42 -1.11 -17.62
CA PHE A 1169 -38.54 -2.21 -16.67
C PHE A 1169 -38.64 -1.65 -15.25
N PRO A 1170 -39.59 -2.12 -14.42
CA PRO A 1170 -39.78 -1.55 -13.09
C PRO A 1170 -38.63 -1.89 -12.14
N LEU A 1171 -38.08 -0.86 -11.50
CA LEU A 1171 -37.09 -1.04 -10.44
C LEU A 1171 -37.75 -1.60 -9.17
N PRO A 1172 -37.02 -2.39 -8.35
CA PRO A 1172 -37.54 -2.89 -7.08
C PRO A 1172 -37.76 -1.72 -6.09
N PRO A 1173 -38.64 -1.84 -5.07
CA PRO A 1173 -38.99 -0.73 -4.17
C PRO A 1173 -37.85 -0.11 -3.34
N ALA A 1174 -36.66 -0.73 -3.33
CA ALA A 1174 -35.42 -0.13 -2.82
C ALA A 1174 -34.84 0.90 -3.81
N LEU A 1175 -34.60 0.46 -5.06
CA LEU A 1175 -34.03 1.28 -6.14
C LEU A 1175 -35.03 2.27 -6.75
N ALA A 1176 -36.34 1.99 -6.70
CA ALA A 1176 -37.38 2.90 -7.18
C ALA A 1176 -37.51 4.21 -6.37
N LYS A 1177 -36.70 4.39 -5.33
CA LYS A 1177 -36.55 5.62 -4.54
C LYS A 1177 -35.34 6.48 -4.94
N LEU A 1178 -34.45 5.95 -5.78
CA LEU A 1178 -33.28 6.68 -6.26
C LEU A 1178 -33.70 7.85 -7.16
N PRO A 1179 -32.88 8.91 -7.28
CA PRO A 1179 -33.08 9.95 -8.28
C PRO A 1179 -33.02 9.38 -9.70
N ASP A 1180 -33.46 10.17 -10.69
CA ASP A 1180 -33.21 9.86 -12.10
C ASP A 1180 -31.70 9.98 -12.38
N VAL A 1181 -31.08 8.96 -12.99
CA VAL A 1181 -29.60 8.87 -13.18
C VAL A 1181 -29.24 8.68 -14.66
N GLU A 1182 -28.44 9.60 -15.20
CA GLU A 1182 -27.81 9.47 -16.54
C GLU A 1182 -26.53 8.60 -16.47
N LEU A 1183 -26.62 7.35 -16.92
CA LEU A 1183 -25.51 6.36 -16.91
C LEU A 1183 -24.46 6.59 -18.03
N ARG A 1184 -24.19 7.85 -18.36
CA ARG A 1184 -23.38 8.25 -19.54
C ARG A 1184 -21.90 8.39 -19.27
N HIS A 1185 -21.50 8.61 -18.02
CA HIS A 1185 -20.09 8.73 -17.66
C HIS A 1185 -19.33 7.41 -17.97
N PRO A 1186 -18.09 7.46 -18.49
CA PRO A 1186 -17.33 6.25 -18.82
C PRO A 1186 -17.18 5.27 -17.65
N TYR A 1187 -17.19 5.74 -16.41
CA TYR A 1187 -17.27 4.91 -15.19
C TYR A 1187 -18.32 3.78 -15.29
N TYR A 1188 -19.51 4.04 -15.85
CA TYR A 1188 -20.61 3.06 -15.90
C TYR A 1188 -20.48 2.05 -17.05
N TRP A 1189 -19.91 2.46 -18.19
CA TRP A 1189 -19.90 1.63 -19.40
C TRP A 1189 -18.53 1.07 -19.78
N SER A 1190 -17.44 1.77 -19.51
CA SER A 1190 -16.08 1.29 -19.83
C SER A 1190 -15.50 0.33 -18.79
N ALA A 1191 -16.20 0.15 -17.65
CA ALA A 1191 -15.76 -0.71 -16.55
C ALA A 1191 -15.62 -2.18 -16.94
N PHE A 1192 -16.45 -2.71 -17.84
CA PHE A 1192 -16.48 -4.14 -18.16
C PHE A 1192 -15.69 -4.47 -19.44
N THR A 1193 -14.87 -5.52 -19.36
CA THR A 1193 -14.11 -6.06 -20.50
C THR A 1193 -14.33 -7.56 -20.67
N LEU A 1194 -14.23 -8.03 -21.91
CA LEU A 1194 -14.49 -9.41 -22.31
C LEU A 1194 -13.18 -10.15 -22.51
N ILE A 1195 -12.87 -11.06 -21.58
CA ILE A 1195 -11.64 -11.86 -21.49
C ILE A 1195 -11.81 -13.19 -22.22
N GLY A 1196 -10.79 -13.64 -22.95
CA GLY A 1196 -10.81 -14.89 -23.72
C GLY A 1196 -11.35 -14.70 -25.13
N ASN A 1197 -12.18 -15.62 -25.62
CA ASN A 1197 -12.72 -15.54 -26.99
C ASN A 1197 -13.79 -14.42 -27.08
N PRO A 1198 -13.61 -13.36 -27.90
CA PRO A 1198 -14.56 -12.26 -28.00
C PRO A 1198 -15.79 -12.55 -28.89
N TRP A 1199 -15.82 -13.68 -29.59
CA TRP A 1199 -16.83 -14.04 -30.59
C TRP A 1199 -17.90 -14.97 -30.00
#